data_AF-A0A8E2H8J6-F1
#
_entry.id   AF-A0A8E2H8J6-F1
#
_cell.length_a   1.000
_cell.length_b   1.000
_cell.length_c   1.000
_cell.angle_alpha   90.00
_cell.angle_beta   90.00
_cell.angle_gamma   90.00
#
_symmetry.space_group_name_H-M   'P 1'
#
loop_
_entity.id
_entity.type
_entity.pdbx_description
1 polymer ?
#
loop_
_entity_poly.entity_id
_entity_poly.type
_entity_poly.pdbx_seq_one_letter_code
_entity_poly.pdbx_strand_id
1 'polypeptide(L)'
;MPYLALAALLAGSVMAAPALGSPDTSMVAQDSADKSALDHALTREAVPDWVKMRSIQDVTAKQMGNAESGIYYVLTDFQVRTTGQGHDDWRRVAKRVVNRAGLEAAGQLSFSVDPHFETLALHFVHIIRDGKVIDRTGEAKFRLVAQEDDLDDGIVSGAMKAITNLRDVRVGDVVDYAVTTHARSSLWPGHGFQYTTQRFSDPQGLQALRYLWPDGMQPQFRALNSTIVFKQTRLGNMTEWEWTQTDAPATDAEKWVPQTAYQWGMVEWSTMSQWSQVVQWAMPLYAGDESLTDEFAAKLDAIAKAYPAPADRLTEVSRYLQDNIRYVGEEIGEGSYVPRRPRLVLERGYGDCKDKALLLTVALRRLGIEAAPALVSTSSGFALKQELPSPLAFDHVIVRVVLDGKVTWIDATGAHRGGRGLNIVPSDLGYALPLRAGQTDLERMTNFPEHAGKVTVAEHYAIDPDAAVALRFDVETVYTDERADDFRASVASRGATRIAKNNLNFYSKRYAGLKESRTLNIRDDRDANVLTMVEHYELSKADWDKDGLFSKLVTQAYNVDDILPEKQVTPRRNPLGLPSSALREHVIELNVKGKKLAMPDDIDKVVGAIHFRRNSTQVNNGLRMVYTLDTGLEDEVPAGKAREIYDLSTLIDDEAGLAFHFDQSANTADEPKSAVGAELGAYQADLKKIVELSTKGDDQSAGAALALANTILAKLPQASVGAGIMEGIKGGLLAQLRRPVAALASLRAATAQYDGNPAVYHLWLAFELDQLDAPTFNKVLQRTLAVQPDVVKDMPLAWVKQAMRTIQKLPPAQRDSVKQDFCIAMVSADWQLNPRSLMGDQILSCAIAAQTKRGQLAAARALLDKSPPASTLASMSSNRTYQALWPDLDRQAGDGFQKALERDLARTVLALKATPDAMDKIQSQMQALGALGRYEAAAELARPVVADMNKIEAAEEEGFWLVNSYSNALMHMGKFDESVAALDKVLALGVDRYPSLVSMAINRLEVLYDAERFQAILDDGAALEKGSGDRISDFGRMWIWAYQACARYALNQTAEGRAIEEKMAAKSSTNQHAMAMALACRGDEAALADQILARLEDEDQRDSTLDLLLVFKGKDMLSPRRQRILQTVARALQTPKVQAAVKRLGRPVNYAGTRQGWPDT
;
A
#
# COMPACT_ATOMS: atom_id res chain seq x y z
N MET A 1 -2.45 -2.87 -22.77
CA MET A 1 -2.65 -4.02 -23.69
C MET A 1 -2.03 -3.81 -25.10
N PRO A 2 -0.70 -3.67 -25.26
CA PRO A 2 -0.07 -3.67 -26.59
C PRO A 2 0.31 -5.08 -27.09
N TYR A 3 0.57 -6.03 -26.19
CA TYR A 3 1.30 -7.27 -26.47
C TYR A 3 0.62 -8.28 -27.41
N LEU A 4 -0.69 -8.14 -27.69
CA LEU A 4 -1.46 -9.10 -28.50
C LEU A 4 -1.31 -8.90 -30.02
N ALA A 5 -0.98 -7.69 -30.49
CA ALA A 5 -1.07 -7.36 -31.91
C ALA A 5 -0.02 -8.04 -32.80
N LEU A 6 1.18 -8.34 -32.27
CA LEU A 6 2.28 -8.93 -33.04
C LEU A 6 2.10 -10.45 -33.26
N ALA A 7 1.25 -11.11 -32.47
CA ALA A 7 1.08 -12.56 -32.49
C ALA A 7 0.05 -13.07 -33.53
N ALA A 8 -0.70 -12.17 -34.17
CA ALA A 8 -1.85 -12.50 -35.02
C ALA A 8 -1.52 -12.96 -36.45
N LEU A 9 -0.24 -13.00 -36.84
CA LEU A 9 0.19 -13.27 -38.23
C LEU A 9 0.24 -14.77 -38.62
N LEU A 10 -0.03 -15.70 -37.69
CA LEU A 10 0.16 -17.15 -37.88
C LEU A 10 -1.03 -17.98 -37.32
N ALA A 11 -1.92 -18.41 -38.22
CA ALA A 11 -3.22 -19.08 -38.02
C ALA A 11 -3.33 -20.25 -37.00
N GLY A 12 -4.55 -20.47 -36.45
CA GLY A 12 -4.92 -21.61 -35.56
C GLY A 12 -5.50 -22.85 -36.28
N SER A 13 -6.05 -23.88 -35.62
CA SER A 13 -6.23 -24.23 -34.18
C SER A 13 -6.38 -25.78 -34.00
N VAL A 14 -6.67 -26.39 -32.83
CA VAL A 14 -8.01 -26.86 -32.31
C VAL A 14 -7.80 -27.63 -30.94
N MET A 15 -8.86 -28.19 -30.33
CA MET A 15 -9.01 -28.87 -29.00
C MET A 15 -8.62 -30.38 -28.99
N ALA A 16 -8.64 -31.21 -27.91
CA ALA A 16 -9.27 -31.19 -26.55
C ALA A 16 -8.53 -32.09 -25.47
N ALA A 17 -9.04 -32.20 -24.21
CA ALA A 17 -8.49 -32.91 -23.00
C ALA A 17 -9.66 -33.50 -22.09
N PRO A 18 -9.59 -33.92 -20.78
CA PRO A 18 -8.56 -33.93 -19.69
C PRO A 18 -8.59 -35.18 -18.68
N ALA A 19 -8.28 -34.98 -17.36
CA ALA A 19 -8.65 -35.78 -16.13
C ALA A 19 -7.72 -36.93 -15.59
N LEU A 20 -7.59 -37.32 -14.28
CA LEU A 20 -7.95 -36.79 -12.91
C LEU A 20 -7.29 -37.64 -11.74
N GLY A 21 -7.20 -37.15 -10.47
CA GLY A 21 -7.18 -38.00 -9.22
C GLY A 21 -6.15 -37.78 -8.07
N SER A 22 -6.57 -37.89 -6.78
CA SER A 22 -5.80 -37.95 -5.47
C SER A 22 -6.77 -38.16 -4.26
N PRO A 23 -6.47 -37.99 -2.92
CA PRO A 23 -5.43 -38.47 -1.95
C PRO A 23 -6.04 -39.18 -0.67
N ASP A 24 -5.32 -39.43 0.46
CA ASP A 24 -5.85 -39.44 1.89
C ASP A 24 -4.77 -39.53 3.05
N THR A 25 -5.20 -39.77 4.32
CA THR A 25 -4.58 -39.47 5.67
C THR A 25 -4.61 -40.69 6.66
N SER A 26 -4.47 -40.73 8.03
CA SER A 26 -4.36 -39.81 9.22
C SER A 26 -3.76 -40.54 10.49
N MET A 27 -3.81 -40.00 11.75
CA MET A 27 -3.25 -40.62 13.01
C MET A 27 -4.06 -40.32 14.33
N VAL A 28 -3.69 -40.86 15.53
CA VAL A 28 -4.55 -41.07 16.75
C VAL A 28 -3.88 -40.73 18.12
N ALA A 29 -4.66 -40.49 19.21
CA ALA A 29 -4.24 -40.23 20.61
C ALA A 29 -5.19 -40.88 21.70
N GLN A 30 -4.94 -40.71 23.02
CA GLN A 30 -5.68 -41.35 24.16
C GLN A 30 -5.96 -40.45 25.41
N ASP A 31 -6.89 -40.88 26.30
CA ASP A 31 -7.68 -40.10 27.29
C ASP A 31 -8.06 -40.98 28.54
N SER A 32 -8.27 -40.55 29.80
CA SER A 32 -8.00 -39.32 30.60
C SER A 32 -8.20 -39.61 32.13
N ALA A 33 -7.52 -38.90 33.07
CA ALA A 33 -7.69 -39.16 34.54
C ALA A 33 -7.38 -37.99 35.52
N ASP A 34 -8.38 -37.17 35.87
CA ASP A 34 -8.64 -36.68 37.25
C ASP A 34 -10.09 -36.18 37.33
N LYS A 35 -10.98 -36.84 38.09
CA LYS A 35 -12.45 -36.70 37.86
C LYS A 35 -13.30 -36.15 39.01
N SER A 36 -12.88 -36.23 40.27
CA SER A 36 -13.85 -36.09 41.38
C SER A 36 -14.16 -34.67 41.84
N ALA A 37 -13.32 -33.67 41.53
CA ALA A 37 -13.64 -32.27 41.81
C ALA A 37 -14.58 -31.65 40.74
N LEU A 38 -14.59 -32.25 39.54
CA LEU A 38 -15.16 -31.66 38.33
C LEU A 38 -16.70 -31.69 38.31
N ASP A 39 -17.31 -32.77 38.84
CA ASP A 39 -18.77 -33.00 38.77
C ASP A 39 -19.63 -31.93 39.47
N HIS A 40 -19.03 -30.97 40.20
CA HIS A 40 -19.72 -29.83 40.79
C HIS A 40 -19.75 -28.56 39.92
N ALA A 41 -18.92 -28.43 38.89
CA ALA A 41 -18.80 -27.20 38.10
C ALA A 41 -19.94 -26.98 37.09
N LEU A 42 -20.82 -27.98 36.88
CA LEU A 42 -21.91 -27.93 35.89
C LEU A 42 -23.28 -28.29 36.50
N THR A 43 -24.19 -27.32 36.51
CA THR A 43 -25.55 -27.48 37.03
C THR A 43 -26.59 -27.58 35.90
N ARG A 44 -27.86 -27.83 36.27
CA ARG A 44 -29.00 -27.88 35.35
C ARG A 44 -30.13 -27.06 35.95
N GLU A 45 -30.52 -25.98 35.28
CA GLU A 45 -31.35 -24.94 35.89
C GLU A 45 -32.44 -24.45 34.95
N ALA A 46 -33.57 -24.02 35.49
CA ALA A 46 -34.59 -23.31 34.70
C ALA A 46 -34.01 -22.02 34.11
N VAL A 47 -34.61 -21.55 32.99
CA VAL A 47 -34.25 -20.24 32.42
C VAL A 47 -34.55 -19.15 33.46
N PRO A 48 -33.57 -18.33 33.88
CA PRO A 48 -33.79 -17.35 34.94
C PRO A 48 -34.76 -16.23 34.53
N ASP A 49 -35.62 -15.78 35.46
CA ASP A 49 -36.66 -14.75 35.22
C ASP A 49 -36.13 -13.40 34.70
N TRP A 50 -34.83 -13.12 34.86
CA TRP A 50 -34.20 -11.90 34.36
C TRP A 50 -33.85 -11.96 32.87
N VAL A 51 -33.81 -13.16 32.26
CA VAL A 51 -33.39 -13.40 30.88
C VAL A 51 -34.52 -13.09 29.89
N LYS A 52 -34.22 -12.27 28.90
CA LYS A 52 -35.17 -11.84 27.86
C LYS A 52 -35.14 -12.81 26.69
N MET A 53 -35.87 -13.92 26.80
CA MET A 53 -35.91 -14.96 25.76
C MET A 53 -36.35 -14.43 24.40
N ARG A 54 -35.60 -14.75 23.34
CA ARG A 54 -35.83 -14.32 21.95
C ARG A 54 -36.36 -15.45 21.07
N SER A 55 -37.10 -15.09 20.02
CA SER A 55 -37.54 -16.01 18.96
C SER A 55 -36.40 -16.31 17.99
N ILE A 56 -36.22 -17.58 17.63
CA ILE A 56 -35.42 -17.99 16.47
C ILE A 56 -36.21 -17.62 15.20
N GLN A 57 -35.53 -17.11 14.17
CA GLN A 57 -36.12 -16.77 12.87
C GLN A 57 -35.79 -17.84 11.83
N ASP A 58 -36.63 -17.99 10.79
CA ASP A 58 -36.36 -18.89 9.68
C ASP A 58 -35.22 -18.37 8.79
N VAL A 59 -34.36 -19.29 8.33
CA VAL A 59 -33.19 -18.96 7.50
C VAL A 59 -33.51 -19.19 6.02
N THR A 60 -33.36 -18.15 5.20
CA THR A 60 -33.54 -18.23 3.74
C THR A 60 -32.42 -19.00 3.05
N ALA A 61 -32.68 -19.51 1.84
CA ALA A 61 -31.67 -20.13 1.00
C ALA A 61 -30.49 -19.19 0.68
N LYS A 62 -30.71 -17.88 0.58
CA LYS A 62 -29.65 -16.88 0.38
C LYS A 62 -28.73 -16.77 1.59
N GLN A 63 -29.29 -16.71 2.80
CA GLN A 63 -28.52 -16.68 4.04
C GLN A 63 -27.70 -17.97 4.23
N MET A 64 -28.30 -19.14 3.99
CA MET A 64 -27.57 -20.43 4.03
C MET A 64 -26.48 -20.53 2.94
N GLY A 65 -26.66 -19.90 1.79
CA GLY A 65 -25.66 -19.86 0.71
C GLY A 65 -24.39 -19.08 1.05
N ASN A 66 -24.40 -18.27 2.12
CA ASN A 66 -23.25 -17.50 2.60
C ASN A 66 -22.50 -18.19 3.77
N ALA A 67 -22.82 -19.46 4.09
CA ALA A 67 -22.23 -20.19 5.21
C ALA A 67 -20.92 -20.90 4.81
N GLU A 68 -19.78 -20.32 5.14
CA GLU A 68 -18.46 -20.81 4.71
C GLU A 68 -18.01 -22.07 5.47
N SER A 69 -18.13 -22.07 6.81
CA SER A 69 -17.81 -23.23 7.66
C SER A 69 -18.88 -24.33 7.63
N GLY A 70 -19.90 -24.20 6.78
CA GLY A 70 -21.06 -25.09 6.74
C GLY A 70 -22.05 -24.91 7.89
N ILE A 71 -21.90 -23.86 8.70
CA ILE A 71 -22.82 -23.44 9.75
C ILE A 71 -23.32 -22.03 9.44
N TYR A 72 -24.61 -21.78 9.65
CA TYR A 72 -25.16 -20.43 9.71
C TYR A 72 -25.67 -20.15 11.14
N TYR A 73 -25.25 -19.03 11.74
CA TYR A 73 -25.67 -18.68 13.11
C TYR A 73 -27.03 -17.98 13.08
N VAL A 74 -28.09 -18.71 13.44
CA VAL A 74 -29.46 -18.18 13.39
C VAL A 74 -29.71 -17.16 14.50
N LEU A 75 -29.16 -17.44 15.69
CA LEU A 75 -29.24 -16.58 16.87
C LEU A 75 -27.92 -16.62 17.63
N THR A 76 -27.42 -15.45 18.03
CA THR A 76 -26.48 -15.29 19.14
C THR A 76 -27.05 -14.24 20.10
N ASP A 77 -27.30 -14.64 21.35
CA ASP A 77 -27.93 -13.80 22.36
C ASP A 77 -27.13 -13.88 23.66
N PHE A 78 -26.40 -12.81 23.95
CA PHE A 78 -25.57 -12.66 25.14
C PHE A 78 -26.25 -11.68 26.09
N GLN A 79 -26.51 -12.10 27.32
CA GLN A 79 -27.15 -11.28 28.34
C GLN A 79 -26.34 -11.38 29.64
N VAL A 80 -25.92 -10.25 30.20
CA VAL A 80 -25.09 -10.18 31.41
C VAL A 80 -25.85 -9.48 32.52
N ARG A 81 -25.88 -10.06 33.72
CA ARG A 81 -26.44 -9.43 34.93
C ARG A 81 -25.36 -9.24 35.99
N THR A 82 -25.00 -8.00 36.25
CA THR A 82 -24.13 -7.63 37.37
C THR A 82 -24.89 -7.74 38.69
N THR A 83 -24.22 -8.24 39.72
CA THR A 83 -24.74 -8.42 41.08
C THR A 83 -23.76 -7.87 42.11
N GLY A 84 -24.13 -7.86 43.40
CA GLY A 84 -23.21 -7.45 44.48
C GLY A 84 -22.09 -8.44 44.79
N GLN A 85 -22.01 -9.60 44.11
CA GLN A 85 -21.05 -10.67 44.37
C GLN A 85 -20.32 -11.19 43.11
N GLY A 86 -20.42 -10.47 41.99
CA GLY A 86 -19.98 -10.93 40.66
C GLY A 86 -21.09 -10.76 39.62
N HIS A 87 -21.10 -11.57 38.57
CA HIS A 87 -22.06 -11.45 37.45
C HIS A 87 -22.60 -12.80 36.97
N ASP A 88 -23.71 -12.76 36.22
CA ASP A 88 -24.30 -13.91 35.54
C ASP A 88 -24.29 -13.68 34.02
N ASP A 89 -23.51 -14.48 33.29
CA ASP A 89 -23.33 -14.37 31.84
C ASP A 89 -24.15 -15.45 31.13
N TRP A 90 -25.37 -15.09 30.73
CA TRP A 90 -26.23 -15.93 29.89
C TRP A 90 -25.78 -15.88 28.44
N ARG A 91 -25.66 -17.06 27.82
CA ARG A 91 -25.34 -17.23 26.40
C ARG A 91 -26.28 -18.25 25.76
N ARG A 92 -27.09 -17.80 24.80
CA ARG A 92 -27.86 -18.66 23.89
C ARG A 92 -27.29 -18.60 22.48
N VAL A 93 -27.18 -19.75 21.82
CA VAL A 93 -26.75 -19.85 20.43
C VAL A 93 -27.62 -20.86 19.68
N ALA A 94 -28.12 -20.47 18.49
CA ALA A 94 -28.79 -21.37 17.56
C ALA A 94 -28.01 -21.46 16.25
N LYS A 95 -27.59 -22.67 15.85
CA LYS A 95 -26.74 -22.96 14.68
C LYS A 95 -27.47 -23.84 13.67
N ARG A 96 -27.67 -23.35 12.44
CA ARG A 96 -28.22 -24.11 11.30
C ARG A 96 -27.10 -24.92 10.66
N VAL A 97 -27.30 -26.23 10.51
CA VAL A 97 -26.34 -27.13 9.84
C VAL A 97 -26.59 -27.10 8.33
N VAL A 98 -25.65 -26.52 7.57
CA VAL A 98 -25.80 -26.32 6.11
C VAL A 98 -25.16 -27.45 5.30
N ASN A 99 -24.03 -28.02 5.76
CA ASN A 99 -23.34 -29.10 5.04
C ASN A 99 -22.66 -30.13 5.98
N ARG A 100 -21.94 -31.09 5.40
CA ARG A 100 -21.29 -32.20 6.12
C ARG A 100 -20.15 -31.78 7.06
N ALA A 101 -19.46 -30.67 6.78
CA ALA A 101 -18.40 -30.14 7.67
C ALA A 101 -19.04 -29.45 8.88
N GLY A 102 -20.05 -28.60 8.65
CA GLY A 102 -20.82 -27.98 9.72
C GLY A 102 -21.55 -28.97 10.63
N LEU A 103 -21.82 -30.19 10.15
CA LEU A 103 -22.38 -31.27 10.97
C LEU A 103 -21.41 -31.76 12.06
N GLU A 104 -20.09 -31.80 11.83
CA GLU A 104 -19.12 -32.10 12.90
C GLU A 104 -19.13 -30.99 13.94
N ALA A 105 -18.97 -29.74 13.49
CA ALA A 105 -18.86 -28.56 14.37
C ALA A 105 -20.16 -28.19 15.11
N ALA A 106 -21.34 -28.65 14.65
CA ALA A 106 -22.60 -28.55 15.36
C ALA A 106 -22.96 -29.81 16.16
N GLY A 107 -22.30 -30.95 15.86
CA GLY A 107 -22.47 -32.21 16.57
C GLY A 107 -21.82 -32.24 17.96
N GLN A 108 -20.97 -31.26 18.28
CA GLN A 108 -20.33 -31.11 19.58
C GLN A 108 -20.64 -29.74 20.20
N LEU A 109 -20.93 -29.73 21.51
CA LEU A 109 -20.94 -28.51 22.31
C LEU A 109 -19.72 -28.52 23.23
N SER A 110 -19.04 -27.39 23.34
CA SER A 110 -17.99 -27.17 24.34
C SER A 110 -18.08 -25.78 24.95
N PHE A 111 -17.78 -25.69 26.24
CA PHE A 111 -17.74 -24.47 27.03
C PHE A 111 -16.49 -24.48 27.91
N SER A 112 -15.78 -23.37 28.01
CA SER A 112 -14.71 -23.18 29.00
C SER A 112 -15.28 -22.55 30.27
N VAL A 113 -14.70 -22.88 31.43
CA VAL A 113 -15.10 -22.38 32.75
C VAL A 113 -13.88 -22.42 33.70
N ASP A 114 -13.68 -21.41 34.55
CA ASP A 114 -12.74 -21.51 35.68
C ASP A 114 -13.49 -21.99 36.94
N PRO A 115 -13.24 -23.23 37.43
CA PRO A 115 -13.97 -23.79 38.57
C PRO A 115 -13.69 -23.11 39.92
N HIS A 116 -12.74 -22.16 40.01
CA HIS A 116 -12.41 -21.45 41.24
C HIS A 116 -13.31 -20.24 41.50
N PHE A 117 -13.85 -19.62 40.44
CA PHE A 117 -14.79 -18.49 40.57
C PHE A 117 -16.04 -18.61 39.68
N GLU A 118 -16.17 -19.65 38.85
CA GLU A 118 -17.33 -19.84 37.97
C GLU A 118 -18.03 -21.20 38.13
N THR A 119 -19.34 -21.22 37.91
CA THR A 119 -20.11 -22.45 37.68
C THR A 119 -21.00 -22.31 36.45
N LEU A 120 -21.15 -23.38 35.67
CA LEU A 120 -21.87 -23.37 34.40
C LEU A 120 -23.24 -24.04 34.51
N ALA A 121 -24.32 -23.26 34.45
CA ALA A 121 -25.68 -23.75 34.43
C ALA A 121 -26.14 -24.09 33.00
N LEU A 122 -26.53 -25.33 32.74
CA LEU A 122 -27.17 -25.74 31.49
C LEU A 122 -28.70 -25.58 31.59
N HIS A 123 -29.28 -24.78 30.69
CA HIS A 123 -30.72 -24.54 30.66
C HIS A 123 -31.45 -25.42 29.66
N PHE A 124 -30.98 -25.48 28.42
CA PHE A 124 -31.53 -26.38 27.41
C PHE A 124 -30.55 -26.72 26.28
N VAL A 125 -30.81 -27.85 25.62
CA VAL A 125 -30.24 -28.25 24.33
C VAL A 125 -31.37 -28.82 23.46
N HIS A 126 -31.63 -28.18 22.33
CA HIS A 126 -32.67 -28.54 21.37
C HIS A 126 -32.09 -28.86 20.00
N ILE A 127 -32.74 -29.78 19.28
CA ILE A 127 -32.57 -29.96 17.83
C ILE A 127 -33.91 -29.58 17.19
N ILE A 128 -33.92 -28.54 16.35
CA ILE A 128 -35.10 -28.11 15.61
C ILE A 128 -35.02 -28.69 14.19
N ARG A 129 -35.97 -29.57 13.86
CA ARG A 129 -36.05 -30.30 12.59
C ARG A 129 -37.44 -30.16 12.01
N ASP A 130 -37.55 -29.69 10.76
CA ASP A 130 -38.83 -29.47 10.06
C ASP A 130 -39.86 -28.68 10.90
N GLY A 131 -39.40 -27.63 11.58
CA GLY A 131 -40.19 -26.79 12.49
C GLY A 131 -40.53 -27.42 13.85
N LYS A 132 -40.13 -28.66 14.12
CA LYS A 132 -40.39 -29.36 15.39
C LYS A 132 -39.18 -29.30 16.30
N VAL A 133 -39.40 -28.90 17.55
CA VAL A 133 -38.38 -28.93 18.60
C VAL A 133 -38.26 -30.35 19.16
N ILE A 134 -37.05 -30.90 19.13
CA ILE A 134 -36.66 -32.16 19.78
C ILE A 134 -35.80 -31.79 20.98
N ASP A 135 -36.29 -32.01 22.19
CA ASP A 135 -35.51 -31.78 23.40
C ASP A 135 -34.41 -32.85 23.55
N ARG A 136 -33.17 -32.39 23.75
CA ARG A 136 -31.97 -33.19 24.04
C ARG A 136 -31.31 -32.77 25.35
N THR A 137 -31.91 -31.85 26.10
CA THR A 137 -31.38 -31.30 27.36
C THR A 137 -31.01 -32.41 28.34
N GLY A 138 -31.90 -33.38 28.58
CA GLY A 138 -31.65 -34.52 29.47
C GLY A 138 -30.67 -35.57 28.91
N GLU A 139 -30.44 -35.60 27.60
CA GLU A 139 -29.48 -36.52 26.96
C GLU A 139 -28.05 -35.97 26.88
N ALA A 140 -27.89 -34.64 26.87
CA ALA A 140 -26.59 -33.98 26.85
C ALA A 140 -25.77 -34.30 28.11
N LYS A 141 -24.71 -35.09 27.96
CA LYS A 141 -23.83 -35.52 29.06
C LYS A 141 -22.45 -34.93 28.87
N PHE A 142 -22.24 -33.80 29.51
CA PHE A 142 -20.95 -33.13 29.54
C PHE A 142 -19.92 -33.96 30.31
N ARG A 143 -18.73 -34.08 29.72
CA ARG A 143 -17.49 -34.49 30.37
C ARG A 143 -16.61 -33.26 30.47
N LEU A 144 -16.23 -32.90 31.70
CA LEU A 144 -15.22 -31.87 31.94
C LEU A 144 -13.82 -32.48 31.68
N VAL A 145 -12.94 -31.67 31.10
CA VAL A 145 -11.57 -32.01 30.73
C VAL A 145 -10.70 -30.80 31.10
N ALA A 146 -9.54 -31.01 31.73
CA ALA A 146 -8.60 -29.93 31.95
C ALA A 146 -8.13 -29.35 30.62
N GLN A 147 -8.05 -28.02 30.52
CA GLN A 147 -7.60 -27.32 29.33
C GLN A 147 -6.50 -26.32 29.72
N GLU A 148 -5.27 -26.82 29.71
CA GLU A 148 -4.07 -26.00 29.83
C GLU A 148 -3.52 -25.80 28.42
N ASP A 149 -4.08 -24.84 27.68
CA ASP A 149 -3.69 -24.58 26.28
C ASP A 149 -2.21 -24.12 26.18
N ASP A 150 -1.70 -23.46 27.22
CA ASP A 150 -0.36 -22.86 27.30
C ASP A 150 0.63 -23.67 28.18
N LEU A 151 0.36 -24.96 28.39
CA LEU A 151 1.15 -25.84 29.27
C LEU A 151 2.60 -26.05 28.78
N ASP A 152 2.81 -26.07 27.45
CA ASP A 152 4.14 -26.22 26.85
C ASP A 152 5.04 -24.99 27.12
N ASP A 153 4.45 -23.81 27.35
CA ASP A 153 5.14 -22.59 27.79
C ASP A 153 5.26 -22.49 29.34
N GLY A 154 4.77 -23.51 30.06
CA GLY A 154 4.89 -23.61 31.52
C GLY A 154 3.84 -22.81 32.30
N ILE A 155 2.71 -22.49 31.67
CA ILE A 155 1.56 -21.83 32.29
C ILE A 155 0.52 -22.89 32.69
N VAL A 156 -0.11 -22.70 33.84
CA VAL A 156 -1.18 -23.55 34.40
C VAL A 156 -2.28 -22.63 34.91
N SER A 157 -3.34 -22.54 34.11
CA SER A 157 -4.53 -21.74 34.35
C SER A 157 -5.51 -22.38 35.33
N GLY A 158 -5.60 -23.72 35.34
CA GLY A 158 -6.67 -24.44 36.01
C GLY A 158 -8.01 -24.41 35.26
N ALA A 159 -8.04 -23.91 34.02
CA ALA A 159 -9.24 -23.80 33.20
C ALA A 159 -9.78 -25.16 32.75
N MET A 160 -11.11 -25.28 32.68
CA MET A 160 -11.81 -26.54 32.42
C MET A 160 -12.72 -26.42 31.21
N LYS A 161 -12.72 -27.43 30.33
CA LYS A 161 -13.61 -27.52 29.17
C LYS A 161 -14.71 -28.54 29.39
N ALA A 162 -15.97 -28.10 29.51
CA ALA A 162 -17.15 -28.95 29.53
C ALA A 162 -17.55 -29.33 28.09
N ILE A 163 -17.42 -30.60 27.71
CA ILE A 163 -17.65 -31.08 26.34
C ILE A 163 -18.76 -32.14 26.30
N THR A 164 -19.72 -32.04 25.36
CA THR A 164 -20.66 -33.13 25.03
C THR A 164 -20.79 -33.30 23.52
N ASN A 165 -20.93 -34.54 23.06
CA ASN A 165 -21.38 -34.84 21.70
C ASN A 165 -22.90 -35.01 21.70
N LEU A 166 -23.58 -34.46 20.69
CA LEU A 166 -25.03 -34.50 20.51
C LEU A 166 -25.46 -35.72 19.68
N ARG A 167 -26.66 -36.22 19.94
CA ARG A 167 -27.21 -37.41 19.29
C ARG A 167 -28.20 -37.06 18.20
N ASP A 168 -28.05 -37.70 17.05
CA ASP A 168 -28.92 -37.55 15.88
C ASP A 168 -29.03 -36.08 15.40
N VAL A 169 -27.89 -35.35 15.34
CA VAL A 169 -27.80 -34.10 14.56
C VAL A 169 -27.64 -34.46 13.08
N ARG A 170 -28.23 -33.66 12.19
CA ARG A 170 -28.24 -33.87 10.73
C ARG A 170 -28.05 -32.55 9.98
N VAL A 171 -27.63 -32.64 8.72
CA VAL A 171 -27.69 -31.51 7.79
C VAL A 171 -29.15 -31.10 7.62
N GLY A 172 -29.45 -29.80 7.76
CA GLY A 172 -30.81 -29.27 7.78
C GLY A 172 -31.45 -29.14 9.17
N ASP A 173 -30.77 -29.50 10.26
CA ASP A 173 -31.22 -29.18 11.62
C ASP A 173 -30.80 -27.76 12.05
N VAL A 174 -31.45 -27.22 13.09
CA VAL A 174 -30.89 -26.15 13.94
C VAL A 174 -30.58 -26.72 15.32
N VAL A 175 -29.33 -26.58 15.77
CA VAL A 175 -28.93 -26.88 17.16
C VAL A 175 -29.05 -25.61 17.98
N ASP A 176 -29.97 -25.57 18.94
CA ASP A 176 -30.26 -24.42 19.80
C ASP A 176 -29.98 -24.77 21.27
N TYR A 177 -29.09 -24.03 21.93
CA TYR A 177 -28.74 -24.28 23.33
C TYR A 177 -28.60 -22.97 24.12
N ALA A 178 -28.75 -23.06 25.44
CA ALA A 178 -28.43 -21.97 26.35
C ALA A 178 -27.77 -22.43 27.64
N VAL A 179 -26.81 -21.61 28.10
CA VAL A 179 -26.08 -21.73 29.36
C VAL A 179 -26.02 -20.39 30.09
N THR A 180 -25.82 -20.41 31.41
CA THR A 180 -25.34 -19.25 32.18
C THR A 180 -24.04 -19.59 32.88
N THR A 181 -23.02 -18.74 32.77
CA THR A 181 -21.84 -18.79 33.65
C THR A 181 -22.08 -17.88 34.85
N HIS A 182 -21.99 -18.42 36.06
CA HIS A 182 -22.14 -17.66 37.31
C HIS A 182 -20.77 -17.33 37.89
N ALA A 183 -20.21 -16.17 37.53
CA ALA A 183 -18.94 -15.71 38.07
C ALA A 183 -19.12 -15.06 39.45
N ARG A 184 -18.32 -15.49 40.44
CA ARG A 184 -18.33 -15.04 41.84
C ARG A 184 -16.90 -14.88 42.34
N SER A 185 -16.47 -13.64 42.56
CA SER A 185 -15.10 -13.32 42.96
C SER A 185 -15.07 -12.36 44.15
N SER A 186 -14.11 -12.55 45.06
CA SER A 186 -13.85 -11.63 46.18
C SER A 186 -13.05 -10.39 45.76
N LEU A 187 -12.32 -10.50 44.65
CA LEU A 187 -11.18 -9.62 44.30
C LEU A 187 -11.60 -8.15 44.08
N TRP A 188 -12.70 -7.90 43.38
CA TRP A 188 -13.15 -6.55 42.97
C TRP A 188 -14.55 -6.23 43.53
N PRO A 189 -14.69 -6.07 44.86
CA PRO A 189 -15.99 -5.99 45.52
C PRO A 189 -16.79 -4.76 45.07
N GLY A 190 -18.03 -4.98 44.62
CA GLY A 190 -18.92 -3.91 44.14
C GLY A 190 -18.61 -3.38 42.73
N HIS A 191 -17.59 -3.91 42.05
CA HIS A 191 -17.24 -3.55 40.69
C HIS A 191 -17.68 -4.63 39.68
N GLY A 192 -18.04 -4.16 38.49
CA GLY A 192 -18.22 -4.98 37.29
C GLY A 192 -17.54 -4.35 36.08
N PHE A 193 -17.17 -5.19 35.13
CA PHE A 193 -16.57 -4.85 33.84
C PHE A 193 -16.76 -6.05 32.90
N GLN A 194 -16.96 -5.81 31.61
CA GLN A 194 -17.03 -6.86 30.58
C GLN A 194 -16.78 -6.25 29.19
N TYR A 195 -16.24 -7.06 28.27
CA TYR A 195 -16.10 -6.69 26.86
C TYR A 195 -16.72 -7.73 25.94
N THR A 196 -16.96 -7.38 24.67
CA THR A 196 -17.49 -8.29 23.66
C THR A 196 -17.04 -7.86 22.27
N THR A 197 -16.38 -8.77 21.54
CA THR A 197 -15.94 -8.56 20.16
C THR A 197 -17.01 -8.95 19.14
N GLN A 198 -17.13 -8.20 18.06
CA GLN A 198 -17.95 -8.49 16.87
C GLN A 198 -17.24 -9.47 15.90
N ARG A 199 -16.39 -10.37 16.41
CA ARG A 199 -15.61 -11.34 15.62
C ARG A 199 -16.46 -12.58 15.33
N PHE A 200 -16.85 -12.77 14.06
CA PHE A 200 -17.62 -13.93 13.62
C PHE A 200 -17.05 -14.50 12.31
N SER A 201 -16.86 -15.82 12.27
CA SER A 201 -16.35 -16.59 11.12
C SER A 201 -17.39 -16.80 10.02
N ASP A 202 -18.68 -16.73 10.38
CA ASP A 202 -19.80 -17.03 9.51
C ASP A 202 -20.91 -15.99 9.74
N PRO A 203 -21.80 -15.72 8.76
CA PRO A 203 -22.85 -14.72 8.91
C PRO A 203 -23.88 -15.09 9.99
N GLN A 204 -24.55 -14.07 10.53
CA GLN A 204 -25.52 -14.20 11.62
C GLN A 204 -26.90 -13.64 11.28
N GLY A 205 -27.95 -14.39 11.62
CA GLY A 205 -29.36 -14.01 11.42
C GLY A 205 -29.81 -12.93 12.39
N LEU A 206 -29.70 -13.19 13.70
CA LEU A 206 -29.94 -12.21 14.77
C LEU A 206 -28.81 -12.28 15.81
N GLN A 207 -28.07 -11.19 15.96
CA GLN A 207 -27.19 -10.94 17.11
C GLN A 207 -27.90 -10.04 18.12
N ALA A 208 -27.75 -10.35 19.41
CA ALA A 208 -28.25 -9.53 20.51
C ALA A 208 -27.24 -9.46 21.66
N LEU A 209 -27.10 -8.26 22.22
CA LEU A 209 -26.29 -7.96 23.40
C LEU A 209 -27.18 -7.25 24.43
N ARG A 210 -27.08 -7.64 25.70
CA ARG A 210 -27.85 -7.03 26.80
C ARG A 210 -27.05 -7.01 28.10
N TYR A 211 -26.96 -5.86 28.74
CA TYR A 211 -26.28 -5.70 30.02
C TYR A 211 -27.25 -5.15 31.07
N LEU A 212 -27.19 -5.68 32.29
CA LEU A 212 -28.00 -5.25 33.43
C LEU A 212 -27.15 -5.03 34.68
N TRP A 213 -27.49 -4.02 35.48
CA TRP A 213 -26.88 -3.75 36.79
C TRP A 213 -27.85 -3.04 37.76
N PRO A 214 -27.59 -3.08 39.07
CA PRO A 214 -28.40 -2.39 40.07
C PRO A 214 -28.33 -0.86 39.97
N ASP A 215 -29.43 -0.19 40.32
CA ASP A 215 -29.47 1.26 40.49
C ASP A 215 -28.39 1.74 41.48
N GLY A 216 -27.65 2.77 41.08
CA GLY A 216 -26.48 3.29 41.81
C GLY A 216 -25.15 2.94 41.15
N MET A 217 -25.08 1.85 40.38
CA MET A 217 -23.95 1.53 39.52
C MET A 217 -24.04 2.32 38.20
N GLN A 218 -22.97 3.01 37.82
CA GLN A 218 -22.89 3.81 36.58
C GLN A 218 -21.65 3.40 35.77
N PRO A 219 -21.73 2.34 34.95
CA PRO A 219 -20.61 1.94 34.12
C PRO A 219 -20.37 2.94 32.99
N GLN A 220 -19.10 3.18 32.69
CA GLN A 220 -18.65 3.82 31.46
C GLN A 220 -18.86 2.86 30.28
N PHE A 221 -18.99 3.41 29.07
CA PHE A 221 -19.11 2.65 27.83
C PHE A 221 -18.04 3.09 26.83
N ARG A 222 -17.54 2.15 26.04
CA ARG A 222 -16.75 2.47 24.84
C ARG A 222 -17.01 1.46 23.73
N ALA A 223 -16.91 1.96 22.50
CA ALA A 223 -17.01 1.21 21.27
C ALA A 223 -15.73 1.47 20.46
N LEU A 224 -14.97 0.43 20.17
CA LEU A 224 -13.66 0.46 19.51
C LEU A 224 -13.80 -0.25 18.16
N ASN A 225 -13.51 0.44 17.06
CA ASN A 225 -13.87 0.02 15.68
C ASN A 225 -15.32 -0.51 15.55
N SER A 226 -16.26 0.05 16.32
CA SER A 226 -17.64 -0.44 16.44
C SER A 226 -18.64 0.72 16.39
N THR A 227 -19.79 0.48 15.77
CA THR A 227 -20.92 1.42 15.66
C THR A 227 -22.05 1.10 16.63
N ILE A 228 -21.83 0.17 17.57
CA ILE A 228 -22.84 -0.22 18.56
C ILE A 228 -23.14 0.94 19.52
N VAL A 229 -24.42 1.28 19.62
CA VAL A 229 -24.96 2.20 20.64
C VAL A 229 -26.12 1.49 21.34
N PHE A 230 -26.03 1.37 22.67
CA PHE A 230 -27.04 0.68 23.46
C PHE A 230 -28.27 1.54 23.72
N LYS A 231 -29.45 0.95 23.51
CA LYS A 231 -30.71 1.52 24.00
C LYS A 231 -30.77 1.30 25.51
N GLN A 232 -31.00 2.38 26.26
CA GLN A 232 -31.08 2.33 27.72
C GLN A 232 -32.54 2.27 28.19
N THR A 233 -32.85 1.38 29.14
CA THR A 233 -34.17 1.23 29.79
C THR A 233 -33.97 1.10 31.31
N ARG A 234 -34.92 1.57 32.13
CA ARG A 234 -34.95 1.25 33.58
C ARG A 234 -35.97 0.16 33.86
N LEU A 235 -35.55 -0.88 34.58
CA LEU A 235 -36.34 -2.07 34.92
C LEU A 235 -36.41 -2.20 36.45
N GLY A 236 -37.33 -1.46 37.07
CA GLY A 236 -37.49 -1.43 38.53
C GLY A 236 -36.25 -0.82 39.21
N ASN A 237 -35.51 -1.64 39.95
CA ASN A 237 -34.26 -1.29 40.63
C ASN A 237 -32.99 -1.61 39.82
N MET A 238 -33.14 -1.94 38.53
CA MET A 238 -32.04 -2.25 37.61
C MET A 238 -32.07 -1.28 36.42
N THR A 239 -30.89 -0.99 35.86
CA THR A 239 -30.75 -0.40 34.52
C THR A 239 -30.43 -1.49 33.51
N GLU A 240 -31.02 -1.40 32.31
CA GLU A 240 -30.82 -2.28 31.16
C GLU A 240 -30.20 -1.48 30.00
N TRP A 241 -29.16 -2.02 29.40
CA TRP A 241 -28.69 -1.64 28.06
C TRP A 241 -28.96 -2.79 27.09
N GLU A 242 -29.63 -2.52 25.97
CA GLU A 242 -29.92 -3.52 24.92
C GLU A 242 -29.49 -3.02 23.53
N TRP A 243 -28.89 -3.92 22.74
CA TRP A 243 -28.62 -3.73 21.32
C TRP A 243 -28.89 -5.02 20.53
N THR A 244 -29.32 -4.89 19.28
CA THR A 244 -29.64 -6.02 18.39
C THR A 244 -29.33 -5.67 16.93
N GLN A 245 -28.80 -6.62 16.17
CA GLN A 245 -28.57 -6.51 14.72
C GLN A 245 -29.05 -7.78 14.00
N THR A 246 -29.66 -7.59 12.83
CA THR A 246 -30.03 -8.67 11.91
C THR A 246 -29.11 -8.71 10.69
N ASP A 247 -28.93 -9.89 10.10
CA ASP A 247 -28.12 -10.12 8.89
C ASP A 247 -26.71 -9.54 8.95
N ALA A 248 -26.00 -9.78 10.07
CA ALA A 248 -24.61 -9.38 10.21
C ALA A 248 -23.71 -10.24 9.29
N PRO A 249 -22.88 -9.64 8.41
CA PRO A 249 -21.98 -10.39 7.54
C PRO A 249 -20.82 -11.02 8.32
N ALA A 250 -20.22 -12.07 7.75
CA ALA A 250 -18.90 -12.53 8.18
C ALA A 250 -17.85 -11.42 7.94
N THR A 251 -16.76 -11.43 8.70
CA THR A 251 -15.67 -10.46 8.54
C THR A 251 -14.33 -11.20 8.54
N ASP A 252 -13.73 -11.31 7.35
CA ASP A 252 -12.41 -11.94 7.18
C ASP A 252 -11.34 -11.24 8.03
N ALA A 253 -10.43 -12.04 8.59
CA ALA A 253 -9.22 -11.50 9.20
C ALA A 253 -8.23 -11.03 8.12
N GLU A 254 -7.60 -9.88 8.35
CA GLU A 254 -6.46 -9.43 7.55
C GLU A 254 -5.17 -9.82 8.28
N LYS A 255 -4.13 -10.20 7.53
CA LYS A 255 -2.79 -10.37 8.14
C LYS A 255 -2.17 -9.01 8.41
N TRP A 256 -1.18 -8.95 9.31
CA TRP A 256 -0.40 -7.74 9.59
C TRP A 256 -1.26 -6.52 9.96
N VAL A 257 -2.31 -6.69 10.77
CA VAL A 257 -2.97 -5.53 11.40
C VAL A 257 -2.19 -5.17 12.67
N PRO A 258 -1.81 -3.91 12.90
CA PRO A 258 -1.00 -3.52 14.05
C PRO A 258 -1.82 -3.57 15.34
N GLN A 259 -1.18 -3.80 16.49
CA GLN A 259 -1.87 -3.92 17.79
C GLN A 259 -2.66 -2.65 18.16
N THR A 260 -2.21 -1.49 17.69
CA THR A 260 -2.90 -0.19 17.74
C THR A 260 -4.32 -0.20 17.16
N ALA A 261 -4.64 -1.13 16.25
CA ALA A 261 -5.88 -1.15 15.49
C ALA A 261 -6.74 -2.40 15.78
N TYR A 262 -7.85 -2.21 16.48
CA TYR A 262 -8.86 -3.25 16.72
C TYR A 262 -9.49 -3.74 15.40
N GLN A 263 -8.96 -4.81 14.82
CA GLN A 263 -9.41 -5.36 13.53
C GLN A 263 -10.91 -5.70 13.51
N TRP A 264 -11.43 -6.19 14.63
CA TRP A 264 -12.85 -6.46 14.84
C TRP A 264 -13.40 -5.40 15.78
N GLY A 265 -14.63 -4.95 15.53
CA GLY A 265 -15.31 -4.05 16.47
C GLY A 265 -15.42 -4.68 17.86
N MET A 266 -15.13 -3.92 18.90
CA MET A 266 -15.25 -4.31 20.29
C MET A 266 -16.15 -3.31 21.02
N VAL A 267 -16.97 -3.81 21.92
CA VAL A 267 -17.66 -2.99 22.93
C VAL A 267 -17.22 -3.40 24.32
N GLU A 268 -17.03 -2.42 25.18
CA GLU A 268 -16.60 -2.61 26.56
C GLU A 268 -17.41 -1.70 27.50
N TRP A 269 -17.56 -2.15 28.73
CA TRP A 269 -18.04 -1.31 29.82
C TRP A 269 -17.29 -1.63 31.11
N SER A 270 -17.10 -0.60 31.95
CA SER A 270 -16.47 -0.73 33.26
C SER A 270 -17.07 0.22 34.27
N THR A 271 -17.21 -0.26 35.51
CA THR A 271 -17.62 0.55 36.67
C THR A 271 -16.48 1.33 37.30
N MET A 272 -15.22 1.07 36.91
CA MET A 272 -14.09 1.94 37.24
C MET A 272 -13.99 3.04 36.19
N SER A 273 -14.09 4.30 36.61
CA SER A 273 -14.11 5.47 35.74
C SER A 273 -12.72 6.05 35.47
N GLN A 274 -11.69 5.62 36.21
CA GLN A 274 -10.33 6.16 36.16
C GLN A 274 -9.30 5.09 36.57
N TRP A 275 -8.13 5.05 35.91
CA TRP A 275 -7.08 4.06 36.20
C TRP A 275 -6.58 4.11 37.65
N SER A 276 -6.67 5.25 38.33
CA SER A 276 -6.39 5.36 39.76
C SER A 276 -7.25 4.44 40.66
N GLN A 277 -8.45 4.03 40.22
CA GLN A 277 -9.25 3.02 40.92
C GLN A 277 -8.67 1.61 40.75
N VAL A 278 -8.13 1.28 39.57
CA VAL A 278 -7.39 0.04 39.34
C VAL A 278 -6.12 0.03 40.20
N VAL A 279 -5.41 1.16 40.33
CA VAL A 279 -4.25 1.29 41.25
C VAL A 279 -4.68 1.10 42.72
N GLN A 280 -5.78 1.73 43.16
CA GLN A 280 -6.31 1.58 44.52
C GLN A 280 -6.76 0.15 44.84
N TRP A 281 -7.27 -0.57 43.85
CA TRP A 281 -7.62 -1.98 43.94
C TRP A 281 -6.39 -2.91 43.97
N ALA A 282 -5.42 -2.70 43.07
CA ALA A 282 -4.27 -3.57 42.91
C ALA A 282 -3.19 -3.37 43.99
N MET A 283 -2.93 -2.14 44.45
CA MET A 283 -1.88 -1.86 45.44
C MET A 283 -2.00 -2.72 46.72
N PRO A 284 -3.19 -2.91 47.33
CA PRO A 284 -3.38 -3.85 48.44
C PRO A 284 -3.01 -5.31 48.13
N LEU A 285 -3.19 -5.79 46.89
CA LEU A 285 -2.86 -7.18 46.52
C LEU A 285 -1.34 -7.43 46.52
N TYR A 286 -0.56 -6.39 46.21
CA TYR A 286 0.90 -6.40 46.22
C TYR A 286 1.48 -5.95 47.59
N ALA A 287 0.63 -5.60 48.56
CA ALA A 287 1.05 -5.18 49.90
C ALA A 287 1.06 -6.39 50.85
N GLY A 288 2.23 -6.73 51.39
CA GLY A 288 2.33 -7.89 52.28
C GLY A 288 3.71 -8.15 52.85
N ASP A 289 4.01 -9.43 53.00
CA ASP A 289 5.25 -9.94 53.57
C ASP A 289 6.40 -9.89 52.53
N GLU A 290 7.07 -8.74 52.45
CA GLU A 290 8.28 -8.51 51.64
C GLU A 290 9.54 -9.23 52.18
N SER A 291 9.41 -10.25 53.04
CA SER A 291 10.59 -10.98 53.56
C SER A 291 11.32 -11.76 52.47
N LEU A 292 12.63 -11.95 52.69
CA LEU A 292 13.54 -12.70 51.82
C LEU A 292 14.10 -13.92 52.59
N THR A 293 14.80 -14.81 51.90
CA THR A 293 15.66 -15.81 52.54
C THR A 293 16.97 -15.16 52.99
N ASP A 294 17.59 -15.67 54.06
CA ASP A 294 18.85 -15.13 54.58
C ASP A 294 20.01 -15.24 53.56
N GLU A 295 19.99 -16.29 52.74
CA GLU A 295 20.91 -16.48 51.62
C GLU A 295 20.76 -15.39 50.56
N PHE A 296 19.53 -15.09 50.13
CA PHE A 296 19.31 -14.04 49.12
C PHE A 296 19.53 -12.64 49.70
N ALA A 297 19.22 -12.42 50.99
CA ALA A 297 19.61 -11.20 51.70
C ALA A 297 21.14 -10.99 51.65
N ALA A 298 21.92 -12.03 51.97
CA ALA A 298 23.39 -11.98 51.89
C ALA A 298 23.91 -11.82 50.45
N LYS A 299 23.21 -12.40 49.45
CA LYS A 299 23.49 -12.21 48.01
C LYS A 299 23.34 -10.74 47.61
N LEU A 300 22.28 -10.06 48.04
CA LEU A 300 22.06 -8.64 47.78
C LEU A 300 23.10 -7.76 48.47
N ASP A 301 23.46 -8.06 49.71
CA ASP A 301 24.50 -7.33 50.44
C ASP A 301 25.89 -7.51 49.79
N ALA A 302 26.17 -8.69 49.23
CA ALA A 302 27.36 -8.95 48.43
C ALA A 302 27.36 -8.17 47.10
N ILE A 303 26.23 -8.10 46.39
CA ILE A 303 26.06 -7.26 45.19
C ILE A 303 26.29 -5.78 45.53
N ALA A 304 25.67 -5.26 46.59
CA ALA A 304 25.83 -3.87 47.02
C ALA A 304 27.28 -3.48 47.33
N LYS A 305 28.06 -4.43 47.86
CA LYS A 305 29.49 -4.30 48.18
C LYS A 305 30.41 -4.43 46.95
N ALA A 306 30.12 -5.36 46.05
CA ALA A 306 30.94 -5.60 44.86
C ALA A 306 30.73 -4.55 43.77
N TYR A 307 29.51 -3.99 43.68
CA TYR A 307 29.10 -3.05 42.65
C TYR A 307 28.66 -1.72 43.29
N PRO A 308 29.52 -0.68 43.28
CA PRO A 308 29.20 0.62 43.90
C PRO A 308 28.12 1.40 43.15
N ALA A 309 28.04 1.27 41.82
CA ALA A 309 27.08 1.99 40.99
C ALA A 309 25.68 1.35 41.04
N PRO A 310 24.59 2.13 41.21
CA PRO A 310 23.22 1.60 41.15
C PRO A 310 22.89 0.90 39.82
N ALA A 311 23.46 1.37 38.71
CA ALA A 311 23.31 0.77 37.38
C ALA A 311 23.83 -0.68 37.30
N ASP A 312 24.96 -0.97 37.94
CA ASP A 312 25.49 -2.32 38.02
C ASP A 312 24.66 -3.21 38.95
N ARG A 313 24.25 -2.68 40.11
CA ARG A 313 23.37 -3.40 41.06
C ARG A 313 22.07 -3.84 40.41
N LEU A 314 21.44 -2.97 39.62
CA LEU A 314 20.26 -3.27 38.80
C LEU A 314 20.51 -4.46 37.87
N THR A 315 21.68 -4.48 37.21
CA THR A 315 22.06 -5.54 36.27
C THR A 315 22.22 -6.88 36.96
N GLU A 316 23.03 -6.95 38.01
CA GLU A 316 23.37 -8.23 38.66
C GLU A 316 22.17 -8.84 39.39
N VAL A 317 21.27 -8.01 39.96
CA VAL A 317 20.05 -8.53 40.60
C VAL A 317 19.01 -9.00 39.56
N SER A 318 18.85 -8.25 38.46
CA SER A 318 17.92 -8.63 37.39
C SER A 318 18.36 -9.94 36.73
N ARG A 319 19.64 -10.06 36.36
CA ARG A 319 20.21 -11.30 35.81
C ARG A 319 20.09 -12.47 36.78
N TYR A 320 20.31 -12.26 38.08
CA TYR A 320 20.10 -13.34 39.06
C TYR A 320 18.66 -13.86 39.03
N LEU A 321 17.65 -12.98 39.03
CA LEU A 321 16.24 -13.37 38.96
C LEU A 321 15.84 -13.99 37.61
N GLN A 322 16.40 -13.50 36.50
CA GLN A 322 16.12 -14.00 35.15
C GLN A 322 16.76 -15.38 34.91
N ASP A 323 17.97 -15.60 35.40
CA ASP A 323 18.75 -16.83 35.15
C ASP A 323 18.53 -17.93 36.21
N ASN A 324 18.14 -17.59 37.46
CA ASN A 324 18.08 -18.54 38.59
C ASN A 324 16.67 -18.77 39.17
N ILE A 325 15.67 -17.93 38.85
CA ILE A 325 14.28 -18.13 39.27
C ILE A 325 13.43 -18.43 38.03
N ARG A 326 13.04 -19.70 37.87
CA ARG A 326 12.32 -20.18 36.69
C ARG A 326 10.93 -19.55 36.58
N TYR A 327 10.49 -19.24 35.36
CA TYR A 327 9.09 -18.85 35.11
C TYR A 327 8.16 -20.06 35.22
N VAL A 328 7.03 -19.90 35.91
CA VAL A 328 5.87 -20.80 35.89
C VAL A 328 4.62 -19.95 36.08
N GLY A 329 3.73 -19.92 35.10
CA GLY A 329 2.45 -19.20 35.21
C GLY A 329 1.43 -19.98 36.03
N GLU A 330 1.60 -20.09 37.35
CA GLU A 330 0.57 -20.66 38.23
C GLU A 330 -0.58 -19.64 38.43
N GLU A 331 -1.51 -19.54 37.48
CA GLU A 331 -2.51 -18.45 37.40
C GLU A 331 -3.89 -18.81 37.98
N ILE A 332 -3.93 -19.76 38.90
CA ILE A 332 -5.16 -20.41 39.39
C ILE A 332 -5.94 -19.51 40.36
N GLY A 333 -7.17 -19.13 39.99
CA GLY A 333 -8.14 -18.44 40.86
C GLY A 333 -7.68 -17.05 41.33
N GLU A 334 -7.69 -16.76 42.64
CA GLU A 334 -7.11 -15.50 43.14
C GLU A 334 -5.60 -15.38 42.83
N GLY A 335 -4.95 -16.52 42.55
CA GLY A 335 -3.57 -16.63 42.08
C GLY A 335 -3.31 -16.11 40.67
N SER A 336 -4.32 -15.72 39.87
CA SER A 336 -4.05 -14.95 38.63
C SER A 336 -3.58 -13.52 38.95
N TYR A 337 -4.10 -12.91 40.02
CA TYR A 337 -3.90 -11.47 40.33
C TYR A 337 -3.03 -11.20 41.56
N VAL A 338 -3.03 -12.09 42.56
CA VAL A 338 -2.29 -11.90 43.81
C VAL A 338 -0.89 -12.55 43.75
N PRO A 339 0.21 -11.80 43.93
CA PRO A 339 1.55 -12.37 43.94
C PRO A 339 1.84 -13.19 45.20
N ARG A 340 2.63 -14.26 45.04
CA ARG A 340 3.22 -15.04 46.12
C ARG A 340 4.30 -14.20 46.82
N ARG A 341 4.53 -14.51 48.09
CA ARG A 341 5.53 -13.80 48.91
C ARG A 341 6.94 -14.01 48.35
N PRO A 342 7.79 -12.97 48.25
CA PRO A 342 9.16 -13.09 47.74
C PRO A 342 9.98 -14.23 48.37
N ARG A 343 9.85 -14.46 49.67
CA ARG A 343 10.48 -15.60 50.36
C ARG A 343 10.06 -16.97 49.80
N LEU A 344 8.78 -17.17 49.48
CA LEU A 344 8.28 -18.46 48.94
C LEU A 344 8.77 -18.71 47.51
N VAL A 345 8.84 -17.65 46.69
CA VAL A 345 9.41 -17.68 45.33
C VAL A 345 10.88 -18.11 45.37
N LEU A 346 11.65 -17.57 46.33
CA LEU A 346 13.04 -17.95 46.59
C LEU A 346 13.19 -19.39 47.12
N GLU A 347 12.34 -19.80 48.07
CA GLU A 347 12.37 -21.16 48.66
C GLU A 347 11.96 -22.26 47.66
N ARG A 348 11.18 -21.91 46.61
CA ARG A 348 10.81 -22.82 45.51
C ARG A 348 11.70 -22.73 44.27
N GLY A 349 12.42 -21.61 44.08
CA GLY A 349 13.23 -21.35 42.89
C GLY A 349 12.43 -21.05 41.62
N TYR A 350 11.13 -20.74 41.73
CA TYR A 350 10.26 -20.42 40.60
C TYR A 350 9.09 -19.50 40.99
N GLY A 351 8.50 -18.82 40.01
CA GLY A 351 7.29 -18.01 40.15
C GLY A 351 6.81 -17.44 38.82
N ASP A 352 5.64 -16.80 38.82
CA ASP A 352 5.04 -16.14 37.66
C ASP A 352 5.52 -14.68 37.44
N CYS A 353 4.82 -13.91 36.61
CA CYS A 353 5.17 -12.52 36.27
C CYS A 353 5.11 -11.59 37.50
N LYS A 354 3.98 -11.58 38.21
CA LYS A 354 3.75 -10.76 39.41
C LYS A 354 4.62 -11.20 40.58
N ASP A 355 4.88 -12.50 40.75
CA ASP A 355 5.82 -13.06 41.71
C ASP A 355 7.24 -12.50 41.50
N LYS A 356 7.75 -12.61 40.26
CA LYS A 356 9.11 -12.20 39.91
C LYS A 356 9.24 -10.68 39.87
N ALA A 357 8.20 -9.94 39.48
CA ALA A 357 8.16 -8.48 39.54
C ALA A 357 8.15 -7.94 40.99
N LEU A 358 7.40 -8.58 41.90
CA LEU A 358 7.43 -8.22 43.32
C LEU A 358 8.79 -8.54 43.95
N LEU A 359 9.34 -9.74 43.72
CA LEU A 359 10.68 -10.12 44.21
C LEU A 359 11.77 -9.16 43.71
N LEU A 360 11.74 -8.77 42.42
CA LEU A 360 12.68 -7.79 41.85
C LEU A 360 12.51 -6.41 42.50
N THR A 361 11.27 -5.96 42.68
CA THR A 361 10.95 -4.68 43.34
C THR A 361 11.53 -4.62 44.75
N VAL A 362 11.30 -5.64 45.58
CA VAL A 362 11.81 -5.71 46.96
C VAL A 362 13.34 -5.72 46.98
N ALA A 363 13.96 -6.50 46.08
CA ALA A 363 15.41 -6.57 45.97
C ALA A 363 16.05 -5.23 45.56
N LEU A 364 15.46 -4.51 44.60
CA LEU A 364 15.90 -3.19 44.16
C LEU A 364 15.76 -2.13 45.26
N ARG A 365 14.62 -2.13 45.98
CA ARG A 365 14.41 -1.24 47.14
C ARG A 365 15.49 -1.44 48.21
N ARG A 366 15.85 -2.69 48.54
CA ARG A 366 16.96 -3.02 49.46
C ARG A 366 18.32 -2.54 48.95
N LEU A 367 18.55 -2.56 47.63
CA LEU A 367 19.79 -2.07 46.99
C LEU A 367 19.87 -0.53 46.87
N GLY A 368 18.84 0.20 47.32
CA GLY A 368 18.75 1.65 47.31
C GLY A 368 18.23 2.24 45.98
N ILE A 369 17.49 1.45 45.20
CA ILE A 369 16.96 1.83 43.88
C ILE A 369 15.43 1.98 43.99
N GLU A 370 14.87 3.08 43.47
CA GLU A 370 13.41 3.26 43.43
C GLU A 370 12.80 2.27 42.41
N ALA A 371 11.91 1.41 42.91
CA ALA A 371 11.22 0.41 42.09
C ALA A 371 9.75 0.23 42.52
N ALA A 372 8.88 -0.06 41.56
CA ALA A 372 7.50 -0.49 41.77
C ALA A 372 7.07 -1.50 40.70
N PRO A 373 6.18 -2.46 41.01
CA PRO A 373 5.54 -3.30 40.00
C PRO A 373 4.66 -2.41 39.11
N ALA A 374 4.48 -2.80 37.85
CA ALA A 374 3.59 -2.13 36.92
C ALA A 374 2.84 -3.16 36.09
N LEU A 375 1.51 -3.02 36.04
CA LEU A 375 0.65 -3.83 35.19
C LEU A 375 0.82 -3.38 33.73
N VAL A 376 0.88 -4.31 32.80
CA VAL A 376 1.05 -4.08 31.36
C VAL A 376 0.16 -5.02 30.55
N SER A 377 -0.02 -4.73 29.27
CA SER A 377 -0.65 -5.65 28.32
C SER A 377 0.29 -5.91 27.15
N THR A 378 0.64 -7.18 26.96
CA THR A 378 1.37 -7.72 25.81
C THR A 378 0.46 -7.89 24.59
N SER A 379 -0.85 -8.07 24.81
CA SER A 379 -1.85 -8.22 23.75
C SER A 379 -2.30 -6.88 23.14
N SER A 380 -2.66 -5.89 23.96
CA SER A 380 -3.10 -4.56 23.51
C SER A 380 -1.97 -3.54 23.40
N GLY A 381 -0.95 -3.60 24.26
CA GLY A 381 0.25 -2.73 24.18
C GLY A 381 -0.05 -1.23 23.98
N PHE A 382 0.36 -0.68 22.83
CA PHE A 382 0.07 0.71 22.45
C PHE A 382 -1.42 1.07 22.33
N ALA A 383 -2.31 0.09 22.20
CA ALA A 383 -3.75 0.28 22.20
C ALA A 383 -4.36 0.41 23.60
N LEU A 384 -3.67 0.03 24.67
CA LEU A 384 -4.20 0.04 26.05
C LEU A 384 -4.78 1.39 26.50
N LYS A 385 -4.20 2.51 26.04
CA LYS A 385 -4.74 3.88 26.23
C LYS A 385 -6.15 4.10 25.65
N GLN A 386 -6.61 3.21 24.76
CA GLN A 386 -7.92 3.25 24.10
C GLN A 386 -8.98 2.48 24.88
N GLU A 387 -8.63 1.73 25.92
CA GLU A 387 -9.55 0.89 26.70
C GLU A 387 -10.11 1.62 27.94
N LEU A 388 -11.17 1.09 28.54
CA LEU A 388 -11.71 1.55 29.81
C LEU A 388 -10.87 1.02 30.99
N PRO A 389 -10.74 1.79 32.09
CA PRO A 389 -10.08 1.33 33.30
C PRO A 389 -10.68 0.01 33.81
N SER A 390 -9.90 -1.06 33.79
CA SER A 390 -10.34 -2.41 34.15
C SER A 390 -9.14 -3.26 34.59
N PRO A 391 -9.31 -4.19 35.56
CA PRO A 391 -8.36 -5.27 35.80
C PRO A 391 -8.11 -6.17 34.58
N LEU A 392 -9.10 -6.33 33.68
CA LEU A 392 -8.98 -7.17 32.48
C LEU A 392 -8.13 -6.55 31.35
N ALA A 393 -7.75 -5.28 31.48
CA ALA A 393 -6.92 -4.57 30.49
C ALA A 393 -5.41 -4.87 30.65
N PHE A 394 -5.06 -5.88 31.46
CA PHE A 394 -3.68 -6.25 31.77
C PHE A 394 -3.52 -7.77 31.75
N ASP A 395 -2.45 -8.23 31.11
CA ASP A 395 -2.13 -9.66 30.96
C ASP A 395 -0.74 -10.01 31.52
N HIS A 396 0.08 -9.02 31.89
CA HIS A 396 1.46 -9.22 32.35
C HIS A 396 1.90 -8.15 33.36
N VAL A 397 3.00 -8.39 34.07
CA VAL A 397 3.50 -7.53 35.15
C VAL A 397 5.02 -7.42 35.11
N ILE A 398 5.52 -6.18 35.02
CA ILE A 398 6.95 -5.85 34.96
C ILE A 398 7.33 -4.88 36.09
N VAL A 399 8.58 -4.43 36.15
CA VAL A 399 9.05 -3.45 37.16
C VAL A 399 9.44 -2.13 36.53
N ARG A 400 8.82 -1.05 37.02
CA ARG A 400 9.26 0.32 36.78
C ARG A 400 10.43 0.63 37.71
N VAL A 401 11.54 1.10 37.15
CA VAL A 401 12.77 1.43 37.87
C VAL A 401 13.15 2.88 37.61
N VAL A 402 13.52 3.64 38.65
CA VAL A 402 14.17 4.95 38.47
C VAL A 402 15.65 4.84 38.80
N LEU A 403 16.47 5.12 37.79
CA LEU A 403 17.93 5.04 37.83
C LEU A 403 18.51 6.36 37.32
N ASP A 404 19.33 7.03 38.13
CA ASP A 404 19.95 8.33 37.84
C ASP A 404 18.95 9.41 37.35
N GLY A 405 17.72 9.37 37.89
CA GLY A 405 16.62 10.28 37.55
C GLY A 405 15.86 9.94 36.26
N LYS A 406 16.24 8.86 35.56
CA LYS A 406 15.55 8.34 34.37
C LYS A 406 14.69 7.14 34.72
N VAL A 407 13.55 6.99 34.04
CA VAL A 407 12.71 5.78 34.14
C VAL A 407 13.20 4.75 33.13
N THR A 408 13.36 3.51 33.57
CA THR A 408 13.50 2.31 32.72
C THR A 408 12.57 1.21 33.22
N TRP A 409 12.39 0.17 32.40
CA TRP A 409 11.40 -0.89 32.60
C TRP A 409 12.09 -2.24 32.50
N ILE A 410 12.02 -3.04 33.57
CA ILE A 410 12.67 -4.36 33.62
C ILE A 410 11.60 -5.45 33.72
N ASP A 411 11.60 -6.33 32.73
CA ASP A 411 10.87 -7.58 32.82
C ASP A 411 11.73 -8.63 33.55
N ALA A 412 11.22 -9.12 34.68
CA ALA A 412 11.89 -10.14 35.48
C ALA A 412 11.71 -11.57 34.93
N THR A 413 10.80 -11.77 33.96
CA THR A 413 10.49 -13.06 33.33
C THR A 413 11.41 -13.38 32.16
N GLY A 414 11.85 -12.37 31.42
CA GLY A 414 12.74 -12.52 30.27
C GLY A 414 14.11 -13.11 30.65
N ALA A 415 14.29 -14.40 30.40
CA ALA A 415 15.57 -15.08 30.57
C ALA A 415 16.62 -14.56 29.57
N HIS A 416 17.91 -14.80 29.86
CA HIS A 416 19.03 -14.52 28.95
C HIS A 416 19.25 -13.06 28.51
N ARG A 417 18.54 -12.08 29.08
CA ARG A 417 18.72 -10.64 28.78
C ARG A 417 20.15 -10.16 29.05
N GLY A 418 20.70 -9.36 28.14
CA GLY A 418 22.02 -8.73 28.24
C GLY A 418 21.97 -7.23 28.56
N GLY A 419 23.11 -6.56 28.38
CA GLY A 419 23.30 -5.13 28.65
C GLY A 419 23.58 -4.85 30.13
N ARG A 420 23.97 -3.60 30.44
CA ARG A 420 24.18 -3.10 31.81
C ARG A 420 23.45 -1.79 32.07
N GLY A 421 22.85 -1.64 33.24
CA GLY A 421 22.19 -0.42 33.69
C GLY A 421 21.07 0.03 32.75
N LEU A 422 21.19 1.25 32.21
CA LEU A 422 20.26 1.80 31.22
C LEU A 422 20.43 1.22 29.80
N ASN A 423 21.44 0.39 29.56
CA ASN A 423 21.64 -0.32 28.29
C ASN A 423 21.03 -1.74 28.32
N ILE A 424 20.27 -2.10 29.35
CA ILE A 424 19.38 -3.27 29.30
C ILE A 424 18.18 -2.84 28.46
N VAL A 425 17.87 -3.59 27.38
CA VAL A 425 16.76 -3.28 26.48
C VAL A 425 15.44 -3.47 27.22
N PRO A 426 14.60 -2.42 27.38
CA PRO A 426 13.27 -2.57 27.95
C PRO A 426 12.30 -3.09 26.89
N SER A 427 11.41 -4.01 27.25
CA SER A 427 10.35 -4.49 26.37
C SER A 427 9.34 -3.37 26.08
N ASP A 428 9.12 -3.01 24.81
CA ASP A 428 8.18 -1.95 24.45
C ASP A 428 6.74 -2.45 24.37
N LEU A 429 6.03 -2.29 25.49
CA LEU A 429 4.60 -2.57 25.62
C LEU A 429 3.76 -1.29 25.55
N GLY A 430 4.38 -0.15 25.18
CA GLY A 430 3.73 1.15 24.98
C GLY A 430 3.23 1.88 26.24
N TYR A 431 2.44 1.22 27.09
CA TYR A 431 1.84 1.78 28.30
C TYR A 431 1.88 0.79 29.47
N ALA A 432 2.10 1.32 30.67
CA ALA A 432 2.07 0.56 31.92
C ALA A 432 1.28 1.30 33.00
N LEU A 433 0.80 0.57 34.02
CA LEU A 433 0.16 1.13 35.21
C LEU A 433 0.99 0.84 36.48
N PRO A 434 1.91 1.74 36.89
CA PRO A 434 2.74 1.56 38.08
C PRO A 434 1.93 1.54 39.38
N LEU A 435 2.12 0.49 40.18
CA LEU A 435 1.47 0.31 41.48
C LEU A 435 2.21 1.11 42.56
N ARG A 436 2.07 2.44 42.50
CA ARG A 436 2.71 3.40 43.41
C ARG A 436 1.76 4.48 43.90
N ALA A 437 2.05 5.00 45.09
CA ALA A 437 1.31 6.13 45.65
C ALA A 437 1.34 7.34 44.70
N GLY A 438 0.17 7.92 44.45
CA GLY A 438 0.01 9.07 43.55
C GLY A 438 -0.05 8.74 42.05
N GLN A 439 -0.03 7.47 41.63
CA GLN A 439 -0.35 7.12 40.24
C GLN A 439 -1.84 7.37 39.97
N THR A 440 -2.16 8.12 38.90
CA THR A 440 -3.55 8.46 38.55
C THR A 440 -4.04 7.91 37.21
N ASP A 441 -3.11 7.63 36.30
CA ASP A 441 -3.33 7.33 34.88
C ASP A 441 -2.25 6.33 34.38
N LEU A 442 -2.34 5.88 33.13
CA LEU A 442 -1.29 5.09 32.48
C LEU A 442 -0.01 5.92 32.29
N GLU A 443 1.15 5.32 32.53
CA GLU A 443 2.47 5.91 32.24
C GLU A 443 2.94 5.37 30.88
N ARG A 444 3.14 6.25 29.88
CA ARG A 444 3.70 5.83 28.58
C ARG A 444 5.14 5.37 28.78
N MET A 445 5.45 4.17 28.30
CA MET A 445 6.81 3.66 28.31
C MET A 445 7.67 4.49 27.35
N THR A 446 8.91 4.78 27.76
CA THR A 446 9.81 5.75 27.10
C THR A 446 11.26 5.37 27.37
N ASN A 447 12.19 6.02 26.65
CA ASN A 447 13.64 5.76 26.69
C ASN A 447 14.07 4.43 26.02
N PHE A 448 13.29 3.94 25.04
CA PHE A 448 13.70 2.85 24.15
C PHE A 448 14.82 3.30 23.18
N PRO A 449 15.67 2.36 22.71
CA PRO A 449 16.60 2.60 21.60
C PRO A 449 15.86 2.84 20.28
N GLU A 450 16.55 3.43 19.29
CA GLU A 450 16.01 3.71 17.94
C GLU A 450 15.75 2.44 17.11
N HIS A 451 16.39 1.32 17.48
CA HIS A 451 16.13 -0.01 16.94
C HIS A 451 16.14 -1.03 18.08
N ALA A 452 15.37 -2.12 17.97
CA ALA A 452 15.39 -3.22 18.93
C ALA A 452 16.71 -4.03 18.91
N GLY A 453 17.49 -3.89 17.84
CA GLY A 453 18.81 -4.50 17.69
C GLY A 453 19.13 -4.81 16.23
N LYS A 454 20.41 -4.69 15.88
CA LYS A 454 20.90 -5.01 14.53
C LYS A 454 21.12 -6.51 14.40
N VAL A 455 20.82 -7.03 13.22
CA VAL A 455 21.42 -8.28 12.74
C VAL A 455 22.23 -7.97 11.49
N THR A 456 23.54 -8.20 11.54
CA THR A 456 24.42 -8.22 10.38
C THR A 456 24.75 -9.68 10.04
N VAL A 457 24.47 -10.10 8.82
CA VAL A 457 25.01 -11.35 8.23
C VAL A 457 26.10 -10.95 7.25
N ALA A 458 27.26 -11.61 7.29
CA ALA A 458 28.36 -11.42 6.37
C ALA A 458 28.80 -12.75 5.75
N GLU A 459 28.58 -12.90 4.45
CA GLU A 459 28.89 -14.07 3.65
C GLU A 459 30.14 -13.85 2.79
N HIS A 460 31.18 -14.64 3.02
CA HIS A 460 32.46 -14.55 2.32
C HIS A 460 32.70 -15.80 1.47
N TYR A 461 32.68 -15.63 0.15
CA TYR A 461 32.88 -16.68 -0.85
C TYR A 461 34.28 -16.55 -1.48
N ALA A 462 35.17 -17.50 -1.18
CA ALA A 462 36.46 -17.63 -1.86
C ALA A 462 36.40 -18.79 -2.87
N ILE A 463 36.43 -18.46 -4.15
CA ILE A 463 36.17 -19.38 -5.26
C ILE A 463 37.43 -19.58 -6.11
N ASP A 464 37.86 -20.83 -6.23
CA ASP A 464 39.01 -21.29 -7.02
C ASP A 464 38.59 -22.56 -7.80
N PRO A 465 38.00 -22.42 -9.00
CA PRO A 465 37.32 -23.52 -9.69
C PRO A 465 38.27 -24.64 -10.15
N ASP A 466 39.58 -24.42 -10.10
CA ASP A 466 40.63 -25.39 -10.44
C ASP A 466 41.20 -26.11 -9.20
N ALA A 467 40.90 -25.65 -7.98
CA ALA A 467 41.34 -26.28 -6.74
C ALA A 467 40.44 -27.46 -6.33
N ALA A 468 40.99 -28.41 -5.54
CA ALA A 468 40.25 -29.57 -5.05
C ALA A 468 39.05 -29.20 -4.14
N VAL A 469 39.19 -28.08 -3.42
CA VAL A 469 38.10 -27.36 -2.75
C VAL A 469 37.81 -26.13 -3.59
N ALA A 470 36.70 -26.14 -4.33
CA ALA A 470 36.39 -25.12 -5.34
C ALA A 470 35.74 -23.86 -4.73
N LEU A 471 35.09 -24.02 -3.58
CA LEU A 471 34.52 -22.94 -2.78
C LEU A 471 34.90 -23.14 -1.31
N ARG A 472 35.41 -22.08 -0.68
CA ARG A 472 35.35 -21.86 0.77
C ARG A 472 34.30 -20.79 1.04
N PHE A 473 33.44 -21.04 2.01
CA PHE A 473 32.28 -20.21 2.31
C PHE A 473 32.20 -20.00 3.82
N ASP A 474 32.64 -18.81 4.25
CA ASP A 474 32.64 -18.41 5.66
C ASP A 474 31.45 -17.47 5.90
N VAL A 475 30.75 -17.66 7.02
CA VAL A 475 29.59 -16.82 7.40
C VAL A 475 29.81 -16.28 8.81
N GLU A 476 29.75 -14.97 8.99
CA GLU A 476 29.73 -14.32 10.30
C GLU A 476 28.40 -13.60 10.50
N THR A 477 27.67 -13.96 11.55
CA THR A 477 26.41 -13.31 11.93
C THR A 477 26.57 -12.65 13.29
N VAL A 478 26.34 -11.34 13.34
CA VAL A 478 26.39 -10.52 14.56
C VAL A 478 24.98 -10.06 14.90
N TYR A 479 24.56 -10.39 16.13
CA TYR A 479 23.33 -9.94 16.75
C TYR A 479 23.66 -8.90 17.83
N THR A 480 22.88 -7.82 17.93
CA THR A 480 22.97 -6.84 19.03
C THR A 480 21.64 -6.70 19.77
N ASP A 481 21.70 -6.22 21.01
CA ASP A 481 20.54 -5.78 21.79
C ASP A 481 19.49 -6.90 21.96
N GLU A 482 18.20 -6.67 21.74
CA GLU A 482 17.18 -7.73 21.87
C GLU A 482 17.42 -8.89 20.90
N ARG A 483 18.06 -8.63 19.74
CA ARG A 483 18.40 -9.70 18.79
C ARG A 483 19.52 -10.60 19.31
N ALA A 484 20.40 -10.09 20.17
CA ALA A 484 21.36 -10.90 20.90
C ALA A 484 20.65 -11.72 21.99
N ASP A 485 19.66 -11.17 22.69
CA ASP A 485 18.84 -11.89 23.67
C ASP A 485 18.05 -13.05 23.03
N ASP A 486 17.31 -12.76 21.93
CA ASP A 486 16.58 -13.73 21.10
C ASP A 486 17.48 -14.93 20.74
N PHE A 487 18.68 -14.64 20.23
CA PHE A 487 19.61 -15.66 19.80
C PHE A 487 20.27 -16.39 20.97
N ARG A 488 20.57 -15.72 22.08
CA ARG A 488 21.12 -16.34 23.30
C ARG A 488 20.15 -17.36 23.90
N ALA A 489 18.85 -17.06 23.92
CA ALA A 489 17.79 -18.00 24.29
C ALA A 489 17.65 -19.17 23.30
N SER A 490 17.77 -18.91 21.99
CA SER A 490 17.81 -19.95 20.95
C SER A 490 19.00 -20.91 21.11
N VAL A 491 20.20 -20.39 21.45
CA VAL A 491 21.40 -21.20 21.73
C VAL A 491 21.22 -22.05 22.98
N ALA A 492 20.71 -21.47 24.07
CA ALA A 492 20.48 -22.17 25.33
C ALA A 492 19.46 -23.33 25.20
N SER A 493 18.36 -23.09 24.46
CA SER A 493 17.28 -24.07 24.29
C SER A 493 17.55 -25.15 23.23
N ARG A 494 18.28 -24.82 22.15
CA ARG A 494 18.49 -25.73 21.00
C ARG A 494 19.85 -26.41 21.00
N GLY A 495 20.87 -25.79 21.59
CA GLY A 495 22.26 -26.24 21.56
C GLY A 495 22.97 -25.96 20.23
N ALA A 496 24.23 -25.52 20.30
CA ALA A 496 25.03 -25.11 19.15
C ALA A 496 25.08 -26.17 18.01
N THR A 497 25.18 -27.46 18.33
CA THR A 497 25.22 -28.55 17.35
C THR A 497 23.93 -28.66 16.52
N ARG A 498 22.76 -28.32 17.10
CA ARG A 498 21.49 -28.31 16.36
C ARG A 498 21.38 -27.09 15.45
N ILE A 499 21.93 -25.95 15.88
CA ILE A 499 22.02 -24.73 15.07
C ILE A 499 22.95 -24.97 13.88
N ALA A 500 24.19 -25.44 14.09
CA ALA A 500 25.14 -25.78 13.03
C ALA A 500 24.53 -26.71 11.96
N LYS A 501 23.85 -27.78 12.40
CA LYS A 501 23.16 -28.71 11.49
C LYS A 501 22.02 -28.05 10.71
N ASN A 502 21.25 -27.15 11.34
CA ASN A 502 20.16 -26.44 10.67
C ASN A 502 20.69 -25.45 9.63
N ASN A 503 21.77 -24.73 9.94
CA ASN A 503 22.38 -23.75 9.04
C ASN A 503 23.07 -24.43 7.86
N LEU A 504 23.80 -25.54 8.10
CA LEU A 504 24.31 -26.41 7.03
C LEU A 504 23.18 -26.91 6.14
N ASN A 505 22.06 -27.38 6.71
CA ASN A 505 20.89 -27.82 5.94
C ASN A 505 20.23 -26.68 5.13
N PHE A 506 20.24 -25.44 5.63
CA PHE A 506 19.76 -24.26 4.92
C PHE A 506 20.63 -23.98 3.70
N TYR A 507 21.95 -23.85 3.88
CA TYR A 507 22.89 -23.59 2.80
C TYR A 507 23.03 -24.75 1.79
N SER A 508 22.86 -25.99 2.25
CA SER A 508 22.88 -27.18 1.37
C SER A 508 21.72 -27.25 0.38
N LYS A 509 20.66 -26.45 0.55
CA LYS A 509 19.61 -26.27 -0.46
C LYS A 509 20.08 -25.46 -1.67
N ARG A 510 21.09 -24.60 -1.48
CA ARG A 510 21.64 -23.70 -2.52
C ARG A 510 22.91 -24.25 -3.16
N TYR A 511 23.72 -24.99 -2.38
CA TYR A 511 24.97 -25.63 -2.85
C TYR A 511 25.00 -27.10 -2.36
N ALA A 512 24.70 -28.08 -3.21
CA ALA A 512 24.53 -29.46 -2.76
C ALA A 512 25.90 -30.14 -2.53
N GLY A 513 26.06 -30.81 -1.38
CA GLY A 513 27.31 -31.47 -0.99
C GLY A 513 28.26 -30.60 -0.16
N LEU A 514 27.84 -29.39 0.21
CA LEU A 514 28.52 -28.49 1.15
C LEU A 514 28.80 -29.19 2.49
N LYS A 515 29.94 -28.92 3.12
CA LYS A 515 30.38 -29.54 4.39
C LYS A 515 30.87 -28.50 5.39
N GLU A 516 30.57 -28.71 6.66
CA GLU A 516 31.18 -27.99 7.79
C GLU A 516 32.68 -28.34 7.85
N SER A 517 33.55 -27.34 7.71
CA SER A 517 35.01 -27.47 7.66
C SER A 517 35.67 -27.18 9.02
N ARG A 518 34.98 -26.46 9.90
CA ARG A 518 35.31 -26.24 11.31
C ARG A 518 34.03 -26.11 12.12
N THR A 519 34.07 -26.56 13.37
CA THR A 519 32.94 -26.46 14.31
C THR A 519 32.48 -25.02 14.48
N LEU A 520 31.15 -24.81 14.44
CA LEU A 520 30.47 -23.56 14.77
C LEU A 520 31.07 -22.85 16.00
N ASN A 521 31.45 -21.58 15.85
CA ASN A 521 32.02 -20.75 16.92
C ASN A 521 30.99 -19.70 17.35
N ILE A 522 30.58 -19.70 18.62
CA ILE A 522 29.66 -18.71 19.19
C ILE A 522 30.39 -17.94 20.29
N ARG A 523 30.32 -16.61 20.24
CA ARG A 523 30.89 -15.67 21.21
C ARG A 523 29.77 -14.77 21.72
N ASP A 524 29.68 -14.58 23.02
CA ASP A 524 28.63 -13.79 23.68
C ASP A 524 29.27 -12.78 24.62
N ASP A 525 29.20 -11.50 24.28
CA ASP A 525 29.45 -10.39 25.21
C ASP A 525 28.11 -9.90 25.73
N ARG A 526 27.65 -10.56 26.81
CA ARG A 526 26.38 -10.24 27.47
C ARG A 526 26.38 -8.86 28.13
N ASP A 527 27.54 -8.25 28.42
CA ASP A 527 27.62 -6.90 29.00
C ASP A 527 27.49 -5.80 27.94
N ALA A 528 28.07 -5.99 26.75
CA ALA A 528 27.82 -5.16 25.57
C ALA A 528 26.48 -5.48 24.88
N ASN A 529 25.85 -6.60 25.23
CA ASN A 529 24.76 -7.26 24.53
C ASN A 529 25.01 -7.51 23.03
N VAL A 530 26.17 -8.10 22.72
CA VAL A 530 26.55 -8.48 21.37
C VAL A 530 26.87 -9.97 21.33
N LEU A 531 26.29 -10.69 20.36
CA LEU A 531 26.53 -12.12 20.17
C LEU A 531 26.93 -12.39 18.71
N THR A 532 28.09 -13.01 18.52
CA THR A 532 28.66 -13.34 17.21
C THR A 532 28.68 -14.85 17.00
N MET A 533 28.11 -15.30 15.89
CA MET A 533 28.18 -16.67 15.38
C MET A 533 29.08 -16.70 14.14
N VAL A 534 30.04 -17.62 14.07
CA VAL A 534 30.93 -17.82 12.91
C VAL A 534 30.88 -19.26 12.42
N GLU A 535 30.58 -19.42 11.15
CA GLU A 535 30.41 -20.69 10.43
C GLU A 535 31.47 -20.80 9.32
N HIS A 536 31.93 -22.04 9.05
CA HIS A 536 33.04 -22.29 8.14
C HIS A 536 32.75 -23.49 7.24
N TYR A 537 32.43 -23.26 5.97
CA TYR A 537 32.01 -24.30 5.02
C TYR A 537 32.98 -24.48 3.84
N GLU A 538 33.01 -25.69 3.27
CA GLU A 538 33.71 -25.97 2.01
C GLU A 538 32.92 -26.89 1.06
N LEU A 539 33.15 -26.71 -0.25
CA LEU A 539 32.57 -27.54 -1.32
C LEU A 539 33.70 -28.14 -2.17
N SER A 540 33.59 -29.44 -2.49
CA SER A 540 34.58 -30.10 -3.35
C SER A 540 34.41 -29.69 -4.81
N LYS A 541 35.47 -29.78 -5.62
CA LYS A 541 35.37 -29.56 -7.06
C LYS A 541 34.37 -30.49 -7.74
N ALA A 542 34.29 -31.75 -7.31
CA ALA A 542 33.36 -32.72 -7.89
C ALA A 542 31.90 -32.35 -7.66
N ASP A 543 31.58 -31.75 -6.50
CA ASP A 543 30.24 -31.26 -6.18
C ASP A 543 29.95 -29.93 -6.91
N TRP A 544 30.92 -29.01 -6.92
CA TRP A 544 30.84 -27.72 -7.64
C TRP A 544 30.61 -27.87 -9.16
N ASP A 545 31.37 -28.77 -9.81
CA ASP A 545 31.25 -29.04 -11.24
C ASP A 545 29.92 -29.74 -11.57
N LYS A 546 29.47 -30.66 -10.70
CA LYS A 546 28.20 -31.39 -10.83
C LYS A 546 26.98 -30.46 -10.75
N ASP A 547 27.01 -29.49 -9.84
CA ASP A 547 25.93 -28.52 -9.66
C ASP A 547 26.01 -27.34 -10.66
N GLY A 548 27.04 -27.30 -11.52
CA GLY A 548 27.18 -26.30 -12.60
C GLY A 548 27.54 -24.89 -12.13
N LEU A 549 28.03 -24.74 -10.89
CA LEU A 549 28.20 -23.46 -10.21
C LEU A 549 29.21 -22.50 -10.89
N PHE A 550 30.06 -23.02 -11.78
CA PHE A 550 30.94 -22.18 -12.61
C PHE A 550 30.17 -21.37 -13.68
N SER A 551 29.14 -21.94 -14.28
CA SER A 551 28.32 -21.23 -15.27
C SER A 551 27.19 -20.44 -14.63
N LYS A 552 26.76 -20.76 -13.39
CA LYS A 552 25.83 -19.92 -12.62
C LYS A 552 25.97 -20.14 -11.12
N LEU A 553 26.55 -19.17 -10.40
CA LEU A 553 26.46 -19.07 -8.95
C LEU A 553 25.23 -18.23 -8.58
N VAL A 554 24.37 -18.70 -7.68
CA VAL A 554 23.30 -17.88 -7.08
C VAL A 554 23.68 -17.51 -5.64
N THR A 555 23.42 -16.25 -5.28
CA THR A 555 23.56 -15.66 -3.95
C THR A 555 22.22 -15.09 -3.51
N GLN A 556 21.97 -14.93 -2.20
CA GLN A 556 20.70 -14.39 -1.71
C GLN A 556 20.89 -13.73 -0.35
N ALA A 557 20.55 -12.43 -0.27
CA ALA A 557 20.67 -11.60 0.92
C ALA A 557 19.56 -11.87 1.97
N TYR A 558 19.42 -13.11 2.44
CA TYR A 558 18.26 -13.60 3.21
C TYR A 558 18.02 -12.95 4.60
N ASN A 559 18.82 -11.96 4.99
CA ASN A 559 18.62 -11.20 6.22
C ASN A 559 17.78 -9.93 5.99
N VAL A 560 17.42 -9.63 4.74
CA VAL A 560 16.54 -8.51 4.37
C VAL A 560 15.27 -8.92 3.59
N ASP A 561 15.20 -10.14 3.04
CA ASP A 561 13.97 -10.69 2.43
C ASP A 561 13.01 -11.30 3.49
N ASP A 562 11.74 -11.52 3.14
CA ASP A 562 10.66 -12.04 4.03
C ASP A 562 10.46 -11.24 5.35
N ILE A 563 10.97 -10.01 5.43
CA ILE A 563 10.76 -9.11 6.58
C ILE A 563 9.46 -8.31 6.43
N LEU A 564 9.19 -7.77 5.24
CA LEU A 564 8.05 -6.87 5.00
C LEU A 564 6.76 -7.63 4.67
N PRO A 565 5.57 -7.04 4.90
CA PRO A 565 4.31 -7.71 4.60
C PRO A 565 4.12 -8.04 3.11
N GLU A 566 3.83 -9.31 2.81
CA GLU A 566 3.41 -9.77 1.48
C GLU A 566 2.11 -9.10 0.98
N LYS A 567 1.96 -9.06 -0.34
CA LYS A 567 0.80 -8.51 -1.05
C LYS A 567 -0.47 -9.36 -0.89
N GLN A 568 -1.42 -8.89 -0.07
CA GLN A 568 -2.75 -9.51 0.02
C GLN A 568 -3.58 -9.39 -1.28
N VAL A 569 -4.48 -10.35 -1.50
CA VAL A 569 -5.32 -10.45 -2.72
C VAL A 569 -6.49 -9.46 -2.72
N THR A 570 -7.05 -9.14 -1.56
CA THR A 570 -8.22 -8.27 -1.38
C THR A 570 -7.82 -6.81 -1.10
N PRO A 571 -8.62 -5.80 -1.49
CA PRO A 571 -8.38 -4.42 -1.09
C PRO A 571 -8.34 -4.28 0.44
N ARG A 572 -7.30 -3.61 0.96
CA ARG A 572 -7.04 -3.56 2.39
C ARG A 572 -8.01 -2.64 3.15
N ARG A 573 -8.49 -3.09 4.31
CA ARG A 573 -9.48 -2.36 5.14
C ARG A 573 -8.83 -1.68 6.35
N ASN A 574 -8.03 -2.43 7.11
CA ASN A 574 -7.35 -1.96 8.33
C ASN A 574 -5.94 -1.41 8.00
N PRO A 575 -5.31 -0.61 8.89
CA PRO A 575 -3.90 -0.23 8.75
C PRO A 575 -2.99 -1.45 8.52
N LEU A 576 -1.91 -1.28 7.77
CA LEU A 576 -0.88 -2.30 7.58
C LEU A 576 0.20 -2.08 8.63
N GLY A 577 0.29 -3.01 9.58
CA GLY A 577 1.35 -3.06 10.57
C GLY A 577 2.68 -3.44 9.92
N LEU A 578 3.74 -2.80 10.39
CA LEU A 578 5.11 -2.96 9.93
C LEU A 578 5.98 -3.55 11.05
N PRO A 579 7.02 -4.32 10.73
CA PRO A 579 8.03 -4.70 11.71
C PRO A 579 8.89 -3.47 12.06
N SER A 580 8.45 -2.68 13.03
CA SER A 580 9.17 -1.48 13.49
C SER A 580 10.51 -1.83 14.15
N SER A 581 11.38 -0.82 14.28
CA SER A 581 12.65 -0.88 15.01
C SER A 581 13.61 -1.97 14.49
N ALA A 582 13.46 -2.38 13.22
CA ALA A 582 14.18 -3.50 12.64
C ALA A 582 15.31 -3.02 11.71
N LEU A 583 16.54 -3.05 12.22
CA LEU A 583 17.74 -2.82 11.43
C LEU A 583 18.36 -4.15 10.99
N ARG A 584 18.55 -4.32 9.69
CA ARG A 584 19.10 -5.52 9.05
C ARG A 584 20.16 -5.15 8.04
N GLU A 585 21.25 -5.91 8.04
CA GLU A 585 22.35 -5.76 7.10
C GLU A 585 22.77 -7.13 6.58
N HIS A 586 22.99 -7.24 5.27
CA HIS A 586 23.52 -8.46 4.67
C HIS A 586 24.69 -8.08 3.75
N VAL A 587 25.88 -8.58 4.05
CA VAL A 587 27.10 -8.37 3.27
C VAL A 587 27.38 -9.64 2.48
N ILE A 588 27.54 -9.52 1.16
CA ILE A 588 27.95 -10.64 0.29
C ILE A 588 29.26 -10.24 -0.38
N GLU A 589 30.34 -10.98 -0.08
CA GLU A 589 31.66 -10.78 -0.68
C GLU A 589 32.06 -11.98 -1.54
N LEU A 590 32.12 -11.75 -2.86
CA LEU A 590 32.47 -12.74 -3.88
C LEU A 590 33.89 -12.52 -4.40
N ASN A 591 34.83 -13.38 -4.01
CA ASN A 591 36.21 -13.36 -4.50
C ASN A 591 36.48 -14.57 -5.40
N VAL A 592 36.43 -14.34 -6.72
CA VAL A 592 36.65 -15.38 -7.75
C VAL A 592 38.06 -15.23 -8.32
N LYS A 593 38.90 -16.24 -8.10
CA LYS A 593 40.31 -16.23 -8.52
C LYS A 593 40.46 -16.00 -10.03
N GLY A 594 41.24 -14.99 -10.39
CA GLY A 594 41.57 -14.68 -11.80
C GLY A 594 40.42 -14.09 -12.63
N LYS A 595 39.25 -13.81 -12.03
CA LYS A 595 38.10 -13.18 -12.68
C LYS A 595 37.83 -11.82 -12.03
N LYS A 596 37.28 -10.88 -12.80
CA LYS A 596 36.71 -9.63 -12.29
C LYS A 596 35.21 -9.67 -12.51
N LEU A 597 34.42 -9.48 -11.46
CA LEU A 597 32.96 -9.46 -11.56
C LEU A 597 32.45 -8.06 -11.90
N ALA A 598 31.41 -7.99 -12.72
CA ALA A 598 30.62 -6.77 -12.91
C ALA A 598 29.86 -6.45 -11.61
N MET A 599 29.74 -5.16 -11.30
CA MET A 599 28.90 -4.70 -10.18
C MET A 599 27.45 -4.58 -10.66
N PRO A 600 26.44 -5.01 -9.88
CA PRO A 600 25.05 -4.69 -10.17
C PRO A 600 24.79 -3.19 -9.95
N ASP A 601 23.65 -2.70 -10.44
CA ASP A 601 23.19 -1.34 -10.13
C ASP A 601 22.91 -1.20 -8.62
N ASP A 602 23.32 -0.08 -8.04
CA ASP A 602 23.00 0.27 -6.66
C ASP A 602 21.52 0.67 -6.51
N ILE A 603 20.95 0.33 -5.35
CA ILE A 603 19.56 0.60 -5.01
C ILE A 603 19.51 1.52 -3.81
N ASP A 604 18.71 2.58 -3.90
CA ASP A 604 18.29 3.42 -2.78
C ASP A 604 16.78 3.68 -2.91
N LYS A 605 15.99 3.22 -1.92
CA LYS A 605 14.53 3.26 -1.92
C LYS A 605 14.00 3.57 -0.53
N VAL A 606 13.20 4.64 -0.43
CA VAL A 606 12.53 5.06 0.80
C VAL A 606 11.01 5.04 0.60
N VAL A 607 10.28 4.40 1.51
CA VAL A 607 8.80 4.33 1.54
C VAL A 607 8.34 4.46 2.99
N GLY A 608 7.65 5.56 3.34
CA GLY A 608 7.39 5.89 4.75
C GLY A 608 8.72 6.08 5.50
N ALA A 609 8.81 5.52 6.70
CA ALA A 609 10.08 5.41 7.44
C ALA A 609 11.04 4.31 6.90
N ILE A 610 10.58 3.40 6.03
CA ILE A 610 11.40 2.26 5.57
C ILE A 610 12.44 2.71 4.54
N HIS A 611 13.72 2.38 4.79
CA HIS A 611 14.85 2.58 3.88
C HIS A 611 15.48 1.24 3.48
N PHE A 612 15.33 0.87 2.21
CA PHE A 612 16.06 -0.25 1.60
C PHE A 612 17.20 0.26 0.71
N ARG A 613 18.39 -0.32 0.88
CA ARG A 613 19.58 -0.03 0.07
C ARG A 613 20.35 -1.28 -0.34
N ARG A 614 20.96 -1.24 -1.53
CA ARG A 614 22.06 -2.12 -1.95
C ARG A 614 23.19 -1.23 -2.48
N ASN A 615 24.35 -1.31 -1.83
CA ASN A 615 25.58 -0.62 -2.24
C ASN A 615 26.64 -1.63 -2.70
N SER A 616 27.24 -1.41 -3.86
CA SER A 616 28.09 -2.37 -4.57
C SER A 616 29.50 -1.81 -4.75
N THR A 617 30.51 -2.56 -4.32
CA THR A 617 31.90 -2.12 -4.32
C THR A 617 32.84 -3.19 -4.86
N GLN A 618 33.81 -2.80 -5.70
CA GLN A 618 34.86 -3.71 -6.13
C GLN A 618 35.88 -3.87 -4.98
N VAL A 619 36.18 -5.10 -4.58
CA VAL A 619 37.15 -5.40 -3.51
C VAL A 619 38.17 -6.41 -4.02
N ASN A 620 39.42 -5.96 -4.17
CA ASN A 620 40.46 -6.70 -4.90
C ASN A 620 39.98 -7.03 -6.34
N ASN A 621 40.01 -8.31 -6.74
CA ASN A 621 39.40 -8.78 -7.99
C ASN A 621 37.90 -9.12 -7.82
N GLY A 622 37.42 -9.20 -6.58
CA GLY A 622 36.06 -9.58 -6.22
C GLY A 622 35.06 -8.42 -6.18
N LEU A 623 33.86 -8.74 -5.69
CA LEU A 623 32.72 -7.86 -5.53
C LEU A 623 32.22 -7.96 -4.09
N ARG A 624 31.98 -6.83 -3.42
CA ARG A 624 31.34 -6.75 -2.11
C ARG A 624 30.06 -5.92 -2.21
N MET A 625 28.93 -6.56 -1.92
CA MET A 625 27.60 -5.96 -1.90
C MET A 625 27.15 -5.83 -0.45
N VAL A 626 26.62 -4.66 -0.08
CA VAL A 626 26.04 -4.40 1.24
C VAL A 626 24.58 -4.06 1.05
N TYR A 627 23.71 -4.96 1.49
CA TYR A 627 22.28 -4.76 1.60
C TYR A 627 21.96 -4.20 2.99
N THR A 628 21.03 -3.26 3.06
CA THR A 628 20.53 -2.70 4.32
C THR A 628 19.02 -2.51 4.21
N LEU A 629 18.29 -3.04 5.19
CA LEU A 629 16.89 -2.71 5.43
C LEU A 629 16.81 -2.10 6.83
N ASP A 630 16.32 -0.86 6.88
CA ASP A 630 15.95 -0.16 8.10
C ASP A 630 14.45 0.16 7.99
N THR A 631 13.67 -0.19 9.00
CA THR A 631 12.22 0.10 9.02
C THR A 631 11.88 1.37 9.80
N GLY A 632 12.85 1.97 10.50
CA GLY A 632 12.64 3.10 11.39
C GLY A 632 11.66 2.80 12.54
N LEU A 633 11.00 3.85 13.04
CA LEU A 633 10.09 3.79 14.19
C LEU A 633 8.59 3.82 13.80
N GLU A 634 8.25 3.71 12.51
CA GLU A 634 6.86 3.67 12.03
C GLU A 634 6.36 2.21 12.04
N ASP A 635 5.41 1.90 12.94
CA ASP A 635 4.86 0.56 13.18
C ASP A 635 3.58 0.27 12.39
N GLU A 636 3.01 1.27 11.72
CA GLU A 636 1.84 1.11 10.85
C GLU A 636 1.83 2.10 9.67
N VAL A 637 1.19 1.72 8.56
CA VAL A 637 0.76 2.66 7.52
C VAL A 637 -0.75 2.55 7.24
N PRO A 638 -1.43 3.67 6.89
CA PRO A 638 -2.85 3.63 6.54
C PRO A 638 -3.15 2.67 5.38
N ALA A 639 -4.32 2.01 5.40
CA ALA A 639 -4.72 1.00 4.42
C ALA A 639 -4.54 1.42 2.95
N GLY A 640 -4.80 2.70 2.63
CA GLY A 640 -4.61 3.26 1.28
C GLY A 640 -3.16 3.35 0.79
N LYS A 641 -2.18 3.32 1.70
CA LYS A 641 -0.74 3.29 1.39
C LYS A 641 -0.13 1.88 1.38
N ALA A 642 -0.83 0.87 1.89
CA ALA A 642 -0.31 -0.50 2.03
C ALA A 642 0.32 -1.06 0.74
N ARG A 643 -0.19 -0.65 -0.43
CA ARG A 643 0.38 -1.00 -1.73
C ARG A 643 1.85 -0.56 -1.91
N GLU A 644 2.24 0.60 -1.39
CA GLU A 644 3.61 1.11 -1.51
C GLU A 644 4.60 0.18 -0.77
N ILE A 645 4.16 -0.41 0.35
CA ILE A 645 4.91 -1.42 1.11
C ILE A 645 4.95 -2.77 0.38
N TYR A 646 3.83 -3.22 -0.19
CA TYR A 646 3.78 -4.47 -0.97
C TYR A 646 4.66 -4.42 -2.22
N ASP A 647 4.63 -3.29 -2.93
CA ASP A 647 5.43 -3.07 -4.13
C ASP A 647 6.92 -2.85 -3.75
N LEU A 648 7.25 -2.43 -2.51
CA LEU A 648 8.62 -2.45 -1.94
C LEU A 648 9.09 -3.85 -1.51
N SER A 649 8.26 -4.64 -0.82
CA SER A 649 8.62 -6.03 -0.44
C SER A 649 8.99 -6.84 -1.67
N THR A 650 8.13 -6.79 -2.70
CA THR A 650 8.36 -7.45 -3.99
C THR A 650 9.71 -7.05 -4.61
N LEU A 651 10.11 -5.77 -4.51
CA LEU A 651 11.41 -5.30 -4.98
C LEU A 651 12.59 -5.87 -4.18
N ILE A 652 12.44 -6.00 -2.85
CA ILE A 652 13.47 -6.61 -2.01
C ILE A 652 13.61 -8.09 -2.35
N ASP A 653 12.50 -8.82 -2.47
CA ASP A 653 12.48 -10.25 -2.79
C ASP A 653 13.09 -10.53 -4.18
N ASP A 654 12.80 -9.69 -5.19
CA ASP A 654 13.38 -9.80 -6.55
C ASP A 654 14.88 -9.39 -6.62
N GLU A 655 15.37 -8.47 -5.77
CA GLU A 655 16.74 -7.91 -5.83
C GLU A 655 17.72 -8.46 -4.77
N ALA A 656 17.22 -9.15 -3.74
CA ALA A 656 18.02 -9.88 -2.74
C ALA A 656 18.74 -11.09 -3.36
N GLY A 657 18.14 -11.73 -4.37
CA GLY A 657 18.68 -12.90 -5.08
C GLY A 657 19.44 -12.54 -6.36
N LEU A 658 20.78 -12.59 -6.34
CA LEU A 658 21.61 -12.30 -7.51
C LEU A 658 22.34 -13.53 -8.07
N ALA A 659 22.40 -13.61 -9.40
CA ALA A 659 23.05 -14.68 -10.16
C ALA A 659 24.28 -14.17 -10.91
N PHE A 660 25.40 -14.88 -10.78
CA PHE A 660 26.69 -14.55 -11.38
C PHE A 660 27.12 -15.64 -12.37
N HIS A 661 27.55 -15.21 -13.56
CA HIS A 661 27.99 -16.05 -14.66
C HIS A 661 29.46 -15.77 -14.94
N PHE A 662 30.34 -16.76 -14.82
CA PHE A 662 31.81 -16.55 -14.87
C PHE A 662 32.42 -16.80 -16.26
N ASP A 663 31.61 -17.08 -17.28
CA ASP A 663 32.00 -17.62 -18.58
C ASP A 663 31.80 -16.67 -19.79
N GLN A 664 31.22 -15.47 -19.60
CA GLN A 664 30.76 -14.63 -20.72
C GLN A 664 31.70 -13.47 -21.12
N SER A 665 31.67 -13.14 -22.42
CA SER A 665 32.14 -11.87 -23.01
C SER A 665 31.18 -11.45 -24.12
N ALA A 666 30.74 -10.19 -24.16
CA ALA A 666 29.69 -9.73 -25.07
C ALA A 666 30.14 -9.50 -26.52
N ASN A 667 29.24 -9.73 -27.47
CA ASN A 667 29.41 -9.50 -28.92
C ASN A 667 28.63 -8.25 -29.37
N THR A 668 29.06 -7.63 -30.47
CA THR A 668 28.51 -6.36 -30.99
C THR A 668 27.52 -6.55 -32.14
N ALA A 669 26.77 -5.49 -32.47
CA ALA A 669 25.63 -5.52 -33.41
C ALA A 669 25.98 -5.72 -34.91
N ASP A 670 27.25 -5.94 -35.27
CA ASP A 670 27.71 -6.10 -36.66
C ASP A 670 27.57 -7.53 -37.21
N GLU A 671 27.12 -8.51 -36.41
CA GLU A 671 26.96 -9.88 -36.89
C GLU A 671 25.88 -10.03 -37.98
N PRO A 672 26.15 -10.78 -39.05
CA PRO A 672 25.23 -10.88 -40.19
C PRO A 672 23.99 -11.72 -39.85
N LYS A 673 22.84 -11.30 -40.40
CA LYS A 673 21.51 -11.94 -40.23
C LYS A 673 21.45 -13.44 -40.59
N SER A 674 22.49 -13.99 -41.21
CA SER A 674 22.66 -15.43 -41.44
C SER A 674 22.87 -16.24 -40.15
N ALA A 675 23.39 -15.66 -39.07
CA ALA A 675 23.63 -16.36 -37.80
C ALA A 675 22.35 -16.93 -37.18
N VAL A 676 21.26 -16.15 -37.20
CA VAL A 676 19.93 -16.52 -36.65
C VAL A 676 19.43 -17.87 -37.15
N GLY A 677 19.61 -18.13 -38.45
CA GLY A 677 19.15 -19.37 -39.09
C GLY A 677 19.97 -20.61 -38.71
N ALA A 678 21.23 -20.43 -38.32
CA ALA A 678 22.10 -21.52 -37.89
C ALA A 678 21.85 -21.91 -36.42
N GLU A 679 21.69 -20.92 -35.53
CA GLU A 679 21.53 -21.15 -34.09
C GLU A 679 20.14 -21.65 -33.70
N LEU A 680 19.09 -21.00 -34.22
CA LEU A 680 17.69 -21.32 -33.88
C LEU A 680 17.10 -22.43 -34.77
N GLY A 681 17.80 -22.85 -35.82
CA GLY A 681 17.32 -23.86 -36.78
C GLY A 681 16.96 -25.21 -36.14
N ALA A 682 17.72 -25.63 -35.11
CA ALA A 682 17.46 -26.87 -34.37
C ALA A 682 16.18 -26.82 -33.51
N TYR A 683 15.64 -25.62 -33.22
CA TYR A 683 14.57 -25.40 -32.25
C TYR A 683 13.23 -24.98 -32.88
N GLN A 684 13.08 -25.08 -34.21
CA GLN A 684 11.86 -24.62 -34.91
C GLN A 684 10.54 -25.20 -34.36
N ALA A 685 10.54 -26.46 -33.90
CA ALA A 685 9.36 -27.08 -33.30
C ALA A 685 8.97 -26.44 -31.95
N ASP A 686 9.96 -26.23 -31.07
CA ASP A 686 9.77 -25.60 -29.75
C ASP A 686 9.43 -24.11 -29.89
N LEU A 687 10.07 -23.40 -30.82
CA LEU A 687 9.77 -22.01 -31.16
C LEU A 687 8.32 -21.85 -31.65
N LYS A 688 7.86 -22.74 -32.54
CA LYS A 688 6.44 -22.78 -32.93
C LYS A 688 5.55 -23.06 -31.71
N LYS A 689 5.97 -23.96 -30.81
CA LYS A 689 5.17 -24.30 -29.62
C LYS A 689 5.07 -23.15 -28.61
N ILE A 690 6.11 -22.32 -28.50
CA ILE A 690 6.06 -21.07 -27.72
C ILE A 690 5.01 -20.12 -28.28
N VAL A 691 4.93 -19.95 -29.59
CA VAL A 691 3.91 -19.10 -30.25
C VAL A 691 2.49 -19.67 -30.09
N GLU A 692 2.31 -20.99 -30.18
CA GLU A 692 1.02 -21.67 -29.88
C GLU A 692 0.54 -21.51 -28.42
N LEU A 693 1.44 -21.11 -27.52
CA LEU A 693 1.16 -20.98 -26.09
C LEU A 693 1.03 -19.52 -25.64
N SER A 694 1.86 -18.61 -26.15
CA SER A 694 1.75 -17.16 -25.86
C SER A 694 0.43 -16.56 -26.36
N THR A 695 -0.01 -16.98 -27.56
CA THR A 695 -1.24 -16.53 -28.24
C THR A 695 -2.54 -16.80 -27.47
N LYS A 696 -2.54 -17.69 -26.48
CA LYS A 696 -3.75 -18.06 -25.73
C LYS A 696 -4.18 -17.03 -24.67
N GLY A 697 -3.27 -16.15 -24.26
CA GLY A 697 -3.58 -15.07 -23.31
C GLY A 697 -3.71 -15.48 -21.84
N ASP A 698 -3.58 -16.77 -21.50
CA ASP A 698 -3.70 -17.28 -20.13
C ASP A 698 -2.35 -17.55 -19.45
N ASP A 699 -2.29 -17.44 -18.12
CA ASP A 699 -1.05 -17.58 -17.34
C ASP A 699 -0.48 -19.02 -17.37
N GLN A 700 -1.32 -20.06 -17.51
CA GLN A 700 -0.85 -21.45 -17.54
C GLN A 700 -0.09 -21.72 -18.85
N SER A 701 -0.63 -21.25 -19.98
CA SER A 701 0.01 -21.34 -21.29
C SER A 701 1.22 -20.43 -21.40
N ALA A 702 1.18 -19.20 -20.87
CA ALA A 702 2.34 -18.32 -20.82
C ALA A 702 3.47 -18.93 -19.95
N GLY A 703 3.14 -19.60 -18.85
CA GLY A 703 4.09 -20.37 -18.03
C GLY A 703 4.72 -21.55 -18.78
N ALA A 704 3.92 -22.29 -19.56
CA ALA A 704 4.43 -23.38 -20.40
C ALA A 704 5.31 -22.87 -21.56
N ALA A 705 4.95 -21.73 -22.17
CA ALA A 705 5.79 -21.06 -23.16
C ALA A 705 7.13 -20.61 -22.55
N LEU A 706 7.09 -20.05 -21.34
CA LEU A 706 8.28 -19.61 -20.60
C LEU A 706 9.22 -20.78 -20.28
N ALA A 707 8.68 -21.95 -19.90
CA ALA A 707 9.46 -23.16 -19.66
C ALA A 707 10.19 -23.63 -20.93
N LEU A 708 9.52 -23.61 -22.09
CA LEU A 708 10.16 -23.92 -23.38
C LEU A 708 11.20 -22.86 -23.79
N ALA A 709 10.92 -21.58 -23.57
CA ALA A 709 11.85 -20.50 -23.87
C ALA A 709 13.16 -20.63 -23.05
N ASN A 710 13.04 -20.91 -21.75
CA ASN A 710 14.17 -21.24 -20.89
C ASN A 710 14.92 -22.50 -21.35
N THR A 711 14.20 -23.53 -21.84
CA THR A 711 14.78 -24.80 -22.32
C THR A 711 15.59 -24.64 -23.61
N ILE A 712 15.20 -23.73 -24.50
CA ILE A 712 16.00 -23.36 -25.68
C ILE A 712 17.19 -22.49 -25.25
N LEU A 713 16.94 -21.46 -24.45
CA LEU A 713 17.96 -20.50 -24.01
C LEU A 713 19.12 -21.17 -23.27
N ALA A 714 18.84 -22.18 -22.43
CA ALA A 714 19.86 -22.97 -21.73
C ALA A 714 20.74 -23.85 -22.65
N LYS A 715 20.46 -23.90 -23.96
CA LYS A 715 21.21 -24.67 -24.97
C LYS A 715 21.80 -23.79 -26.09
N LEU A 716 21.64 -22.47 -25.99
CA LEU A 716 22.20 -21.52 -26.94
C LEU A 716 23.53 -20.96 -26.40
N PRO A 717 24.50 -20.63 -27.27
CA PRO A 717 25.69 -19.90 -26.87
C PRO A 717 25.29 -18.57 -26.20
N GLN A 718 26.06 -18.15 -25.20
CA GLN A 718 25.89 -16.81 -24.62
C GLN A 718 26.59 -15.77 -25.51
N ALA A 719 26.10 -14.53 -25.49
CA ALA A 719 26.44 -13.47 -26.44
C ALA A 719 26.11 -13.82 -27.91
N SER A 720 25.00 -14.54 -28.15
CA SER A 720 24.56 -14.94 -29.49
C SER A 720 23.26 -14.25 -29.91
N VAL A 721 23.05 -14.12 -31.22
CA VAL A 721 21.82 -13.51 -31.78
C VAL A 721 20.59 -14.33 -31.38
N GLY A 722 20.69 -15.66 -31.38
CA GLY A 722 19.66 -16.57 -30.88
C GLY A 722 19.37 -16.37 -29.39
N ALA A 723 20.40 -16.24 -28.54
CA ALA A 723 20.20 -16.02 -27.11
C ALA A 723 19.52 -14.67 -26.81
N GLY A 724 19.90 -13.60 -27.51
CA GLY A 724 19.23 -12.29 -27.40
C GLY A 724 17.77 -12.32 -27.86
N ILE A 725 17.45 -13.08 -28.93
CA ILE A 725 16.07 -13.33 -29.35
C ILE A 725 15.28 -14.09 -28.27
N MET A 726 15.87 -15.13 -27.65
CA MET A 726 15.19 -15.95 -26.65
C MET A 726 14.98 -15.24 -25.31
N GLU A 727 15.94 -14.43 -24.84
CA GLU A 727 15.74 -13.54 -23.68
C GLU A 727 14.66 -12.48 -23.97
N GLY A 728 14.56 -11.97 -25.21
CA GLY A 728 13.49 -11.06 -25.62
C GLY A 728 12.10 -11.70 -25.55
N ILE A 729 11.97 -12.93 -26.04
CA ILE A 729 10.74 -13.75 -25.95
C ILE A 729 10.39 -14.03 -24.49
N LYS A 730 11.37 -14.44 -23.68
CA LYS A 730 11.25 -14.68 -22.24
C LYS A 730 10.76 -13.44 -21.49
N GLY A 731 11.29 -12.25 -21.81
CA GLY A 731 10.85 -10.96 -21.27
C GLY A 731 9.38 -10.66 -21.59
N GLY A 732 8.95 -10.88 -22.84
CA GLY A 732 7.54 -10.72 -23.24
C GLY A 732 6.58 -11.66 -22.51
N LEU A 733 7.00 -12.93 -22.32
CA LEU A 733 6.23 -13.93 -21.58
C LEU A 733 6.13 -13.61 -20.08
N LEU A 734 7.21 -13.10 -19.48
CA LEU A 734 7.22 -12.65 -18.09
C LEU A 734 6.34 -11.39 -17.89
N ALA A 735 6.30 -10.48 -18.86
CA ALA A 735 5.37 -9.35 -18.86
C ALA A 735 3.91 -9.80 -18.96
N GLN A 736 3.61 -10.77 -19.84
CA GLN A 736 2.28 -11.42 -19.94
C GLN A 736 1.87 -12.09 -18.62
N LEU A 737 2.81 -12.79 -17.96
CA LEU A 737 2.64 -13.41 -16.64
C LEU A 737 2.59 -12.40 -15.47
N ARG A 738 2.59 -11.09 -15.74
CA ARG A 738 2.55 -10.02 -14.72
C ARG A 738 3.72 -10.10 -13.71
N ARG A 739 4.90 -10.50 -14.19
CA ARG A 739 6.17 -10.57 -13.42
C ARG A 739 7.13 -9.45 -13.86
N PRO A 740 6.93 -8.20 -13.40
CA PRO A 740 7.54 -7.02 -14.02
C PRO A 740 9.07 -6.98 -13.93
N VAL A 741 9.66 -7.22 -12.75
CA VAL A 741 11.12 -7.14 -12.58
C VAL A 741 11.83 -8.23 -13.38
N ALA A 742 11.34 -9.47 -13.32
CA ALA A 742 11.86 -10.57 -14.12
C ALA A 742 11.74 -10.30 -15.64
N ALA A 743 10.64 -9.70 -16.11
CA ALA A 743 10.48 -9.30 -17.51
C ALA A 743 11.53 -8.26 -17.93
N LEU A 744 11.72 -7.23 -17.10
CA LEU A 744 12.70 -6.17 -17.32
C LEU A 744 14.14 -6.70 -17.29
N ALA A 745 14.47 -7.59 -16.36
CA ALA A 745 15.77 -8.28 -16.32
C ALA A 745 16.02 -9.08 -17.61
N SER A 746 15.02 -9.78 -18.14
CA SER A 746 15.11 -10.48 -19.43
C SER A 746 15.27 -9.54 -20.62
N LEU A 747 14.59 -8.39 -20.66
CA LEU A 747 14.75 -7.42 -21.75
C LEU A 747 16.12 -6.71 -21.73
N ARG A 748 16.67 -6.49 -20.52
CA ARG A 748 18.06 -6.04 -20.33
C ARG A 748 19.06 -7.12 -20.76
N ALA A 749 18.83 -8.38 -20.38
CA ALA A 749 19.66 -9.50 -20.84
C ALA A 749 19.61 -9.65 -22.38
N ALA A 750 18.43 -9.55 -22.99
CA ALA A 750 18.25 -9.63 -24.43
C ALA A 750 19.09 -8.59 -25.19
N THR A 751 19.08 -7.33 -24.75
CA THR A 751 19.88 -6.26 -25.35
C THR A 751 21.38 -6.40 -25.05
N ALA A 752 21.76 -6.92 -23.88
CA ALA A 752 23.17 -7.24 -23.57
C ALA A 752 23.72 -8.44 -24.35
N GLN A 753 22.85 -9.34 -24.84
CA GLN A 753 23.21 -10.49 -25.69
C GLN A 753 23.24 -10.11 -27.17
N TYR A 754 22.29 -9.29 -27.64
CA TYR A 754 22.24 -8.78 -29.01
C TYR A 754 21.40 -7.48 -29.13
N ASP A 755 22.08 -6.34 -29.29
CA ASP A 755 21.47 -5.01 -29.43
C ASP A 755 20.78 -4.76 -30.79
N GLY A 756 21.01 -5.63 -31.79
CA GLY A 756 20.50 -5.47 -33.16
C GLY A 756 19.03 -5.84 -33.39
N ASN A 757 18.23 -6.05 -32.32
CA ASN A 757 16.83 -6.46 -32.42
C ASN A 757 15.86 -5.31 -32.02
N PRO A 758 15.28 -4.57 -32.99
CA PRO A 758 14.37 -3.46 -32.68
C PRO A 758 13.07 -3.90 -32.00
N ALA A 759 12.64 -5.16 -32.14
CA ALA A 759 11.44 -5.66 -31.48
C ALA A 759 11.60 -5.75 -29.95
N VAL A 760 12.82 -6.04 -29.46
CA VAL A 760 13.14 -6.02 -28.02
C VAL A 760 13.06 -4.59 -27.48
N TYR A 761 13.57 -3.62 -28.24
CA TYR A 761 13.49 -2.20 -27.87
C TYR A 761 12.06 -1.65 -27.89
N HIS A 762 11.24 -1.99 -28.89
CA HIS A 762 9.80 -1.70 -28.87
C HIS A 762 9.10 -2.32 -27.65
N LEU A 763 9.42 -3.57 -27.32
CA LEU A 763 8.82 -4.29 -26.21
C LEU A 763 9.23 -3.70 -24.85
N TRP A 764 10.50 -3.28 -24.71
CA TRP A 764 11.01 -2.61 -23.51
C TRP A 764 10.38 -1.22 -23.33
N LEU A 765 10.29 -0.41 -24.39
CA LEU A 765 9.58 0.88 -24.34
C LEU A 765 8.08 0.72 -24.04
N ALA A 766 7.42 -0.29 -24.60
CA ALA A 766 6.02 -0.61 -24.27
C ALA A 766 5.86 -0.95 -22.78
N PHE A 767 6.81 -1.73 -22.24
CA PHE A 767 6.77 -2.25 -20.88
C PHE A 767 6.98 -1.15 -19.83
N GLU A 768 8.03 -0.33 -19.96
CA GLU A 768 8.32 0.80 -19.03
C GLU A 768 7.15 1.81 -19.02
N LEU A 769 6.50 2.01 -20.18
CA LEU A 769 5.34 2.87 -20.33
C LEU A 769 4.05 2.30 -19.69
N ASP A 770 3.94 0.98 -19.55
CA ASP A 770 2.87 0.26 -18.84
C ASP A 770 3.10 0.30 -17.30
N GLN A 771 4.36 0.34 -16.84
CA GLN A 771 4.71 0.55 -15.42
C GLN A 771 4.45 1.98 -14.91
N LEU A 772 4.28 2.95 -15.82
CA LEU A 772 4.08 4.38 -15.52
C LEU A 772 5.28 5.07 -14.83
N ASP A 773 6.48 4.48 -14.86
CA ASP A 773 7.73 5.14 -14.45
C ASP A 773 8.27 6.00 -15.60
N ALA A 774 7.83 7.27 -15.66
CA ALA A 774 8.30 8.22 -16.68
C ALA A 774 9.82 8.47 -16.65
N PRO A 775 10.50 8.65 -15.49
CA PRO A 775 11.96 8.69 -15.41
C PRO A 775 12.66 7.48 -16.05
N THR A 776 12.24 6.25 -15.74
CA THR A 776 12.91 5.04 -16.26
C THR A 776 12.58 4.78 -17.73
N PHE A 777 11.33 4.97 -18.16
CA PHE A 777 10.94 5.01 -19.58
C PHE A 777 11.84 5.97 -20.38
N ASN A 778 12.14 7.15 -19.83
CA ASN A 778 12.97 8.14 -20.53
C ASN A 778 14.46 7.73 -20.61
N LYS A 779 15.01 7.02 -19.62
CA LYS A 779 16.35 6.41 -19.73
C LYS A 779 16.39 5.39 -20.87
N VAL A 780 15.37 4.55 -20.98
CA VAL A 780 15.24 3.53 -22.05
C VAL A 780 15.01 4.19 -23.41
N LEU A 781 14.27 5.29 -23.47
CA LEU A 781 14.12 6.11 -24.68
C LEU A 781 15.46 6.64 -25.20
N GLN A 782 16.31 7.17 -24.31
CA GLN A 782 17.66 7.64 -24.67
C GLN A 782 18.57 6.49 -25.13
N ARG A 783 18.55 5.32 -24.46
CA ARG A 783 19.29 4.13 -24.96
C ARG A 783 18.78 3.69 -26.33
N THR A 784 17.46 3.68 -26.52
CA THR A 784 16.84 3.28 -27.79
C THR A 784 17.20 4.26 -28.91
N LEU A 785 17.18 5.56 -28.64
CA LEU A 785 17.59 6.58 -29.61
C LEU A 785 19.06 6.42 -30.06
N ALA A 786 19.94 5.99 -29.16
CA ALA A 786 21.37 5.80 -29.47
C ALA A 786 21.67 4.52 -30.29
N VAL A 787 20.85 3.47 -30.17
CA VAL A 787 21.11 2.13 -30.76
C VAL A 787 20.13 1.77 -31.89
N GLN A 788 18.89 2.22 -31.79
CA GLN A 788 17.77 1.90 -32.69
C GLN A 788 16.90 3.16 -32.94
N PRO A 789 17.44 4.24 -33.54
CA PRO A 789 16.75 5.55 -33.63
C PRO A 789 15.39 5.49 -34.33
N ASP A 790 15.21 4.63 -35.34
CA ASP A 790 13.92 4.48 -36.04
C ASP A 790 12.80 3.95 -35.13
N VAL A 791 13.11 3.17 -34.08
CA VAL A 791 12.14 2.71 -33.06
C VAL A 791 11.53 3.90 -32.29
N VAL A 792 12.29 4.98 -32.11
CA VAL A 792 11.81 6.21 -31.46
C VAL A 792 11.05 7.09 -32.47
N LYS A 793 11.55 7.17 -33.70
CA LYS A 793 10.95 7.95 -34.81
C LYS A 793 9.56 7.45 -35.22
N ASP A 794 9.36 6.15 -35.22
CA ASP A 794 8.08 5.50 -35.60
C ASP A 794 7.20 5.21 -34.37
N MET A 795 7.52 5.78 -33.19
CA MET A 795 6.75 5.55 -31.95
C MET A 795 5.26 5.95 -32.09
N PRO A 796 4.30 5.11 -31.65
CA PRO A 796 2.88 5.43 -31.75
C PRO A 796 2.47 6.72 -31.03
N LEU A 797 1.61 7.53 -31.66
CA LEU A 797 1.04 8.75 -31.05
C LEU A 797 0.33 8.47 -29.71
N ALA A 798 -0.30 7.30 -29.57
CA ALA A 798 -0.92 6.86 -28.33
C ALA A 798 0.11 6.69 -27.18
N TRP A 799 1.32 6.21 -27.48
CA TRP A 799 2.40 6.05 -26.51
C TRP A 799 2.96 7.40 -26.10
N VAL A 800 3.19 8.33 -27.05
CA VAL A 800 3.61 9.71 -26.75
C VAL A 800 2.57 10.43 -25.89
N LYS A 801 1.28 10.32 -26.21
CA LYS A 801 0.18 10.82 -25.37
C LYS A 801 0.20 10.19 -23.96
N GLN A 802 0.54 8.90 -23.82
CA GLN A 802 0.66 8.23 -22.51
C GLN A 802 1.89 8.69 -21.73
N ALA A 803 3.05 8.83 -22.37
CA ALA A 803 4.28 9.31 -21.76
C ALA A 803 4.09 10.73 -21.21
N MET A 804 3.55 11.65 -22.03
CA MET A 804 3.25 13.03 -21.61
C MET A 804 2.27 13.08 -20.44
N ARG A 805 1.18 12.31 -20.46
CA ARG A 805 0.23 12.20 -19.33
C ARG A 805 0.89 11.66 -18.05
N THR A 806 1.91 10.82 -18.18
CA THR A 806 2.61 10.21 -17.04
C THR A 806 3.64 11.17 -16.45
N ILE A 807 4.43 11.82 -17.31
CA ILE A 807 5.34 12.92 -16.95
C ILE A 807 4.59 14.03 -16.21
N GLN A 808 3.39 14.41 -16.67
CA GLN A 808 2.61 15.50 -16.05
C GLN A 808 2.14 15.18 -14.61
N LYS A 809 2.11 13.89 -14.20
CA LYS A 809 1.80 13.47 -12.82
C LYS A 809 2.99 13.63 -11.85
N LEU A 810 4.22 13.77 -12.37
CA LEU A 810 5.41 13.90 -11.52
C LEU A 810 5.38 15.20 -10.69
N PRO A 811 6.06 15.23 -9.52
CA PRO A 811 6.32 16.46 -8.78
C PRO A 811 7.03 17.49 -9.68
N PRO A 812 6.75 18.81 -9.56
CA PRO A 812 7.24 19.81 -10.50
C PRO A 812 8.76 19.77 -10.79
N ALA A 813 9.59 19.59 -9.76
CA ALA A 813 11.04 19.51 -9.90
C ALA A 813 11.53 18.31 -10.74
N GLN A 814 10.83 17.16 -10.70
CA GLN A 814 11.14 16.00 -11.54
C GLN A 814 10.46 16.10 -12.92
N ARG A 815 9.21 16.58 -12.95
CA ARG A 815 8.41 16.80 -14.16
C ARG A 815 9.21 17.57 -15.20
N ASP A 816 9.82 18.69 -14.80
CA ASP A 816 10.48 19.58 -15.76
C ASP A 816 11.71 18.92 -16.40
N SER A 817 12.57 18.22 -15.64
CA SER A 817 13.72 17.52 -16.25
C SER A 817 13.27 16.40 -17.19
N VAL A 818 12.36 15.52 -16.75
CA VAL A 818 11.92 14.38 -17.56
C VAL A 818 11.20 14.86 -18.83
N LYS A 819 10.35 15.90 -18.74
CA LYS A 819 9.70 16.55 -19.89
C LYS A 819 10.70 17.11 -20.88
N GLN A 820 11.73 17.81 -20.39
CA GLN A 820 12.79 18.37 -21.22
C GLN A 820 13.57 17.29 -21.97
N ASP A 821 14.04 16.26 -21.27
CA ASP A 821 14.79 15.14 -21.88
C ASP A 821 13.95 14.35 -22.88
N PHE A 822 12.66 14.12 -22.58
CA PHE A 822 11.71 13.47 -23.47
C PHE A 822 11.53 14.27 -24.77
N CYS A 823 11.20 15.55 -24.68
CA CYS A 823 10.99 16.40 -25.87
C CYS A 823 12.26 16.50 -26.72
N ILE A 824 13.44 16.58 -26.10
CA ILE A 824 14.72 16.55 -26.83
C ILE A 824 14.90 15.22 -27.58
N ALA A 825 14.66 14.07 -26.94
CA ALA A 825 14.77 12.76 -27.58
C ALA A 825 13.86 12.62 -28.82
N MET A 826 12.58 12.97 -28.67
CA MET A 826 11.61 12.86 -29.77
C MET A 826 11.96 13.78 -30.97
N VAL A 827 12.46 15.00 -30.71
CA VAL A 827 12.91 15.93 -31.78
C VAL A 827 14.20 15.48 -32.44
N SER A 828 15.10 14.82 -31.71
CA SER A 828 16.32 14.21 -32.24
C SER A 828 16.04 12.99 -33.11
N ALA A 829 14.97 12.24 -32.84
CA ALA A 829 14.47 11.16 -33.70
C ALA A 829 13.70 11.66 -34.95
N ASP A 830 13.50 12.98 -35.09
CA ASP A 830 12.63 13.62 -36.09
C ASP A 830 11.14 13.17 -36.03
N TRP A 831 10.71 12.66 -34.86
CA TRP A 831 9.38 12.09 -34.64
C TRP A 831 8.25 13.07 -35.01
N GLN A 832 7.42 12.68 -35.98
CA GLN A 832 6.34 13.49 -36.56
C GLN A 832 6.76 14.93 -36.94
N LEU A 833 8.04 15.14 -37.27
CA LEU A 833 8.52 16.41 -37.80
C LEU A 833 8.49 16.47 -39.32
N ASN A 834 8.50 15.31 -39.99
CA ASN A 834 8.38 15.13 -41.44
C ASN A 834 7.62 13.82 -41.77
N PRO A 835 6.34 13.85 -42.20
CA PRO A 835 5.48 15.03 -42.28
C PRO A 835 5.18 15.62 -40.89
N ARG A 836 5.07 16.95 -40.81
CA ARG A 836 4.83 17.66 -39.53
C ARG A 836 3.39 17.45 -39.05
N SER A 837 3.21 17.08 -37.79
CA SER A 837 1.90 17.08 -37.10
C SER A 837 1.78 18.20 -36.06
N LEU A 838 0.56 18.49 -35.59
CA LEU A 838 0.33 19.41 -34.46
C LEU A 838 1.08 18.97 -33.19
N MET A 839 1.13 17.65 -32.92
CA MET A 839 1.89 17.11 -31.79
C MET A 839 3.40 17.23 -32.02
N GLY A 840 3.89 17.05 -33.25
CA GLY A 840 5.28 17.31 -33.62
C GLY A 840 5.68 18.78 -33.42
N ASP A 841 4.79 19.74 -33.73
CA ASP A 841 5.01 21.16 -33.46
C ASP A 841 4.98 21.50 -31.94
N GLN A 842 4.11 20.86 -31.15
CA GLN A 842 4.14 20.96 -29.67
C GLN A 842 5.44 20.39 -29.08
N ILE A 843 5.90 19.24 -29.57
CA ILE A 843 7.14 18.58 -29.15
C ILE A 843 8.38 19.42 -29.56
N LEU A 844 8.38 20.04 -30.74
CA LEU A 844 9.42 21.01 -31.14
C LEU A 844 9.45 22.23 -30.20
N SER A 845 8.28 22.80 -29.89
CA SER A 845 8.16 23.96 -28.98
C SER A 845 8.71 23.62 -27.59
N CYS A 846 8.37 22.43 -27.07
CA CYS A 846 8.88 21.89 -25.82
C CYS A 846 10.41 21.70 -25.84
N ALA A 847 10.99 21.20 -26.93
CA ALA A 847 12.44 21.03 -27.07
C ALA A 847 13.20 22.37 -27.17
N ILE A 848 12.64 23.38 -27.84
CA ILE A 848 13.20 24.75 -27.85
C ILE A 848 13.22 25.32 -26.41
N ALA A 849 12.12 25.17 -25.68
CA ALA A 849 12.04 25.59 -24.27
C ALA A 849 13.04 24.83 -23.39
N ALA A 850 13.19 23.52 -23.58
CA ALA A 850 14.17 22.70 -22.88
C ALA A 850 15.62 23.17 -23.11
N GLN A 851 16.03 23.33 -24.37
CA GLN A 851 17.37 23.81 -24.68
C GLN A 851 17.60 25.25 -24.19
N THR A 852 16.56 26.10 -24.16
CA THR A 852 16.64 27.47 -23.62
C THR A 852 16.80 27.46 -22.10
N LYS A 853 15.98 26.71 -21.33
CA LYS A 853 16.14 26.55 -19.87
C LYS A 853 17.51 25.97 -19.51
N ARG A 854 18.07 25.09 -20.35
CA ARG A 854 19.41 24.48 -20.18
C ARG A 854 20.58 25.36 -20.62
N GLY A 855 20.33 26.58 -21.10
CA GLY A 855 21.38 27.50 -21.60
C GLY A 855 22.04 27.07 -22.91
N GLN A 856 21.52 26.03 -23.58
CA GLN A 856 22.05 25.46 -24.82
C GLN A 856 21.60 26.28 -26.04
N LEU A 857 21.96 27.56 -26.06
CA LEU A 857 21.46 28.53 -27.05
C LEU A 857 21.77 28.16 -28.51
N ALA A 858 22.86 27.43 -28.76
CA ALA A 858 23.17 26.92 -30.11
C ALA A 858 22.17 25.85 -30.57
N ALA A 859 21.82 24.90 -29.69
CA ALA A 859 20.80 23.89 -29.97
C ALA A 859 19.40 24.53 -30.07
N ALA A 860 19.07 25.48 -29.19
CA ALA A 860 17.80 26.21 -29.26
C ALA A 860 17.63 26.97 -30.59
N ARG A 861 18.69 27.60 -31.11
CA ARG A 861 18.69 28.25 -32.43
C ARG A 861 18.50 27.26 -33.58
N ALA A 862 19.23 26.14 -33.58
CA ALA A 862 19.05 25.09 -34.59
C ALA A 862 17.63 24.49 -34.61
N LEU A 863 16.90 24.55 -33.49
CA LEU A 863 15.49 24.19 -33.42
C LEU A 863 14.53 25.30 -33.87
N LEU A 864 14.89 26.58 -33.76
CA LEU A 864 14.16 27.68 -34.41
C LEU A 864 14.21 27.55 -35.95
N ASP A 865 15.33 27.08 -36.50
CA ASP A 865 15.47 26.83 -37.95
C ASP A 865 14.52 25.72 -38.45
N LYS A 866 14.10 24.76 -37.59
CA LYS A 866 13.00 23.80 -37.88
C LYS A 866 11.60 24.46 -38.01
N SER A 867 11.53 25.80 -38.02
CA SER A 867 10.38 26.64 -38.39
C SER A 867 9.09 26.39 -37.59
N PRO A 868 9.13 26.57 -36.25
CA PRO A 868 7.99 26.35 -35.36
C PRO A 868 6.79 27.30 -35.66
N PRO A 869 5.60 27.02 -35.11
CA PRO A 869 4.39 27.80 -35.35
C PRO A 869 4.49 29.29 -34.97
N ALA A 870 3.69 30.12 -35.62
CA ALA A 870 3.56 31.54 -35.33
C ALA A 870 3.16 31.83 -33.87
N SER A 871 2.28 31.01 -33.29
CA SER A 871 1.86 31.12 -31.89
C SER A 871 3.03 30.85 -30.92
N THR A 872 3.79 29.77 -31.15
CA THR A 872 5.03 29.47 -30.40
C THR A 872 6.02 30.63 -30.48
N LEU A 873 6.27 31.17 -31.68
CA LEU A 873 7.19 32.29 -31.87
C LEU A 873 6.73 33.57 -31.14
N ALA A 874 5.42 33.84 -31.13
CA ALA A 874 4.84 35.00 -30.45
C ALA A 874 4.82 34.85 -28.91
N SER A 875 4.53 33.66 -28.37
CA SER A 875 4.56 33.40 -26.92
C SER A 875 6.00 33.39 -26.38
N MET A 876 6.95 32.78 -27.09
CA MET A 876 8.38 32.92 -26.78
C MET A 876 8.87 34.38 -26.87
N SER A 877 8.23 35.20 -27.71
CA SER A 877 8.52 36.63 -27.78
C SER A 877 7.93 37.41 -26.61
N SER A 878 6.87 36.94 -25.95
CA SER A 878 6.26 37.60 -24.80
C SER A 878 6.98 37.25 -23.49
N ASN A 879 7.42 36.00 -23.30
CA ASN A 879 8.10 35.54 -22.10
C ASN A 879 9.61 35.85 -22.09
N ARG A 880 10.08 36.44 -20.98
CA ARG A 880 11.48 36.81 -20.75
C ARG A 880 12.42 35.63 -20.51
N THR A 881 11.92 34.44 -20.19
CA THR A 881 12.72 33.20 -20.18
C THR A 881 13.47 33.01 -21.51
N TYR A 882 12.89 33.47 -22.61
CA TYR A 882 13.48 33.39 -23.96
C TYR A 882 14.24 34.67 -24.37
N GLN A 883 14.60 35.58 -23.43
CA GLN A 883 15.25 36.86 -23.73
C GLN A 883 16.56 36.69 -24.54
N ALA A 884 17.28 35.57 -24.38
CA ALA A 884 18.49 35.25 -25.16
C ALA A 884 18.21 34.92 -26.64
N LEU A 885 16.96 34.58 -26.98
CA LEU A 885 16.45 34.32 -28.34
C LEU A 885 15.63 35.49 -28.90
N TRP A 886 15.30 36.52 -28.12
CA TRP A 886 14.56 37.69 -28.60
C TRP A 886 15.21 38.35 -29.85
N PRO A 887 16.54 38.46 -30.01
CA PRO A 887 17.14 38.96 -31.27
C PRO A 887 16.92 38.06 -32.50
N ASP A 888 16.60 36.78 -32.30
CA ASP A 888 16.29 35.81 -33.35
C ASP A 888 14.78 35.78 -33.66
N LEU A 889 13.95 36.01 -32.63
CA LEU A 889 12.49 36.10 -32.71
C LEU A 889 12.03 37.46 -33.26
N ASP A 890 12.64 38.58 -32.86
CA ASP A 890 12.27 39.93 -33.30
C ASP A 890 12.52 40.13 -34.81
N ARG A 891 13.48 39.39 -35.39
CA ARG A 891 13.69 39.29 -36.85
C ARG A 891 12.52 38.60 -37.58
N GLN A 892 11.79 37.72 -36.90
CA GLN A 892 10.58 37.05 -37.42
C GLN A 892 9.29 37.82 -37.04
N ALA A 893 9.30 38.59 -35.96
CA ALA A 893 8.17 39.39 -35.47
C ALA A 893 7.90 40.68 -36.29
N GLY A 894 8.80 41.05 -37.21
CA GLY A 894 8.75 42.34 -37.94
C GLY A 894 7.50 42.60 -38.79
N ASP A 895 6.68 41.58 -39.07
CA ASP A 895 5.36 41.70 -39.70
C ASP A 895 4.21 41.18 -38.81
N GLY A 896 4.45 41.08 -37.50
CA GLY A 896 3.51 40.48 -36.55
C GLY A 896 3.40 38.95 -36.69
N PHE A 897 4.41 38.29 -37.26
CA PHE A 897 4.41 36.86 -37.60
C PHE A 897 3.44 36.48 -38.75
N GLN A 898 3.00 37.44 -39.58
CA GLN A 898 2.14 37.16 -40.74
C GLN A 898 2.77 36.13 -41.69
N LYS A 899 4.08 36.20 -41.94
CA LYS A 899 4.78 35.19 -42.77
C LYS A 899 4.82 33.80 -42.12
N ALA A 900 4.86 33.73 -40.79
CA ALA A 900 4.79 32.45 -40.09
C ALA A 900 3.38 31.85 -40.18
N LEU A 901 2.32 32.66 -40.03
CA LEU A 901 0.93 32.21 -40.19
C LEU A 901 0.64 31.65 -41.59
N GLU A 902 1.06 32.34 -42.66
CA GLU A 902 0.86 31.85 -44.02
C GLU A 902 1.72 30.59 -44.32
N ARG A 903 2.91 30.47 -43.70
CA ARG A 903 3.75 29.26 -43.75
C ARG A 903 3.08 28.08 -43.04
N ASP A 904 2.50 28.31 -41.86
CA ASP A 904 1.81 27.29 -41.09
C ASP A 904 0.56 26.80 -41.85
N LEU A 905 -0.22 27.72 -42.43
CA LEU A 905 -1.31 27.39 -43.37
C LEU A 905 -0.79 26.56 -44.55
N ALA A 906 0.29 26.97 -45.21
CA ALA A 906 0.87 26.23 -46.34
C ALA A 906 1.29 24.80 -45.95
N ARG A 907 1.80 24.57 -44.72
CA ARG A 907 2.05 23.20 -44.21
C ARG A 907 0.76 22.39 -44.12
N THR A 908 -0.30 22.95 -43.54
CA THR A 908 -1.59 22.23 -43.41
C THR A 908 -2.21 21.89 -44.77
N VAL A 909 -2.13 22.79 -45.76
CA VAL A 909 -2.61 22.54 -47.14
C VAL A 909 -1.84 21.40 -47.81
N LEU A 910 -0.52 21.32 -47.61
CA LEU A 910 0.29 20.22 -48.13
C LEU A 910 -0.03 18.89 -47.43
N ALA A 911 -0.24 18.91 -46.11
CA ALA A 911 -0.60 17.72 -45.34
C ALA A 911 -1.99 17.18 -45.72
N LEU A 912 -3.00 18.05 -45.83
CA LEU A 912 -4.34 17.65 -46.29
C LEU A 912 -4.32 17.14 -47.73
N LYS A 913 -3.51 17.75 -48.62
CA LYS A 913 -3.35 17.25 -50.00
C LYS A 913 -2.78 15.83 -50.06
N ALA A 914 -1.97 15.41 -49.08
CA ALA A 914 -1.45 14.05 -49.01
C ALA A 914 -2.50 13.03 -48.52
N THR A 915 -3.44 13.44 -47.66
CA THR A 915 -4.52 12.60 -47.12
C THR A 915 -5.85 13.37 -47.07
N PRO A 916 -6.57 13.51 -48.22
CA PRO A 916 -7.69 14.47 -48.34
C PRO A 916 -8.89 14.23 -47.41
N ASP A 917 -9.16 12.96 -47.05
CA ASP A 917 -10.29 12.60 -46.18
C ASP A 917 -9.94 12.56 -44.68
N ALA A 918 -8.69 12.88 -44.30
CA ALA A 918 -8.22 12.80 -42.91
C ALA A 918 -8.74 13.96 -42.06
N MET A 919 -9.65 13.66 -41.11
CA MET A 919 -10.33 14.66 -40.28
C MET A 919 -9.36 15.53 -39.47
N ASP A 920 -8.26 14.96 -38.96
CA ASP A 920 -7.25 15.71 -38.21
C ASP A 920 -6.52 16.76 -39.09
N LYS A 921 -6.30 16.47 -40.38
CA LYS A 921 -5.70 17.41 -41.34
C LYS A 921 -6.69 18.50 -41.74
N ILE A 922 -7.97 18.15 -41.93
CA ILE A 922 -9.05 19.12 -42.15
C ILE A 922 -9.10 20.08 -40.96
N GLN A 923 -9.17 19.56 -39.73
CA GLN A 923 -9.22 20.36 -38.51
C GLN A 923 -7.97 21.25 -38.35
N SER A 924 -6.77 20.71 -38.62
CA SER A 924 -5.51 21.48 -38.60
C SER A 924 -5.55 22.67 -39.56
N GLN A 925 -6.05 22.47 -40.79
CA GLN A 925 -6.17 23.54 -41.78
C GLN A 925 -7.27 24.55 -41.40
N MET A 926 -8.37 24.12 -40.78
CA MET A 926 -9.39 25.03 -40.24
C MET A 926 -8.82 25.95 -39.16
N GLN A 927 -7.99 25.42 -38.26
CA GLN A 927 -7.32 26.21 -37.22
C GLN A 927 -6.36 27.25 -37.84
N ALA A 928 -5.54 26.84 -38.81
CA ALA A 928 -4.64 27.77 -39.52
C ALA A 928 -5.40 28.86 -40.31
N LEU A 929 -6.53 28.51 -40.95
CA LEU A 929 -7.43 29.48 -41.59
C LEU A 929 -8.07 30.42 -40.54
N GLY A 930 -8.52 29.90 -39.41
CA GLY A 930 -9.11 30.67 -38.31
C GLY A 930 -8.13 31.68 -37.70
N ALA A 931 -6.87 31.30 -37.50
CA ALA A 931 -5.78 32.18 -37.05
C ALA A 931 -5.51 33.35 -38.03
N LEU A 932 -5.80 33.16 -39.32
CA LEU A 932 -5.74 34.20 -40.36
C LEU A 932 -7.10 34.93 -40.56
N GLY A 933 -8.10 34.66 -39.73
CA GLY A 933 -9.45 35.25 -39.81
C GLY A 933 -10.29 34.75 -40.99
N ARG A 934 -9.88 33.67 -41.65
CA ARG A 934 -10.52 33.09 -42.85
C ARG A 934 -11.61 32.08 -42.47
N TYR A 935 -12.48 32.43 -41.51
CA TYR A 935 -13.48 31.53 -40.92
C TYR A 935 -14.45 30.94 -41.95
N GLU A 936 -14.85 31.71 -42.96
CA GLU A 936 -15.69 31.22 -44.07
C GLU A 936 -15.01 30.07 -44.84
N ALA A 937 -13.73 30.23 -45.19
CA ALA A 937 -12.96 29.19 -45.85
C ALA A 937 -12.73 27.96 -44.95
N ALA A 938 -12.63 28.15 -43.62
CA ALA A 938 -12.57 27.05 -42.67
C ALA A 938 -13.90 26.28 -42.60
N ALA A 939 -15.03 26.99 -42.58
CA ALA A 939 -16.36 26.38 -42.58
C ALA A 939 -16.63 25.60 -43.89
N GLU A 940 -16.34 26.19 -45.06
CA GLU A 940 -16.51 25.50 -46.34
C GLU A 940 -15.63 24.26 -46.49
N LEU A 941 -14.43 24.24 -45.89
CA LEU A 941 -13.53 23.08 -45.93
C LEU A 941 -14.14 21.85 -45.24
N ALA A 942 -14.81 22.03 -44.10
CA ALA A 942 -15.40 20.94 -43.33
C ALA A 942 -16.89 20.66 -43.67
N ARG A 943 -17.59 21.60 -44.31
CA ARG A 943 -19.01 21.48 -44.69
C ARG A 943 -19.36 20.12 -45.35
N PRO A 944 -18.57 19.55 -46.28
CA PRO A 944 -18.91 18.26 -46.91
C PRO A 944 -18.80 17.06 -45.96
N VAL A 945 -17.93 17.12 -44.95
CA VAL A 945 -17.69 16.01 -44.00
C VAL A 945 -18.68 16.09 -42.84
N VAL A 946 -18.91 17.29 -42.29
CA VAL A 946 -19.87 17.55 -41.20
C VAL A 946 -21.33 17.34 -41.65
N ALA A 947 -21.59 17.25 -42.96
CA ALA A 947 -22.89 16.82 -43.50
C ALA A 947 -23.16 15.32 -43.34
N ASP A 948 -22.13 14.47 -43.19
CA ASP A 948 -22.25 13.00 -43.12
C ASP A 948 -22.08 12.52 -41.68
N MET A 949 -23.18 12.54 -40.91
CA MET A 949 -23.16 12.13 -39.50
C MET A 949 -22.71 10.68 -39.28
N ASN A 950 -22.83 9.79 -40.27
CA ASN A 950 -22.34 8.42 -40.14
C ASN A 950 -20.80 8.38 -40.10
N LYS A 951 -20.13 9.24 -40.88
CA LYS A 951 -18.67 9.40 -40.81
C LYS A 951 -18.24 10.07 -39.51
N ILE A 952 -18.99 11.06 -39.02
CA ILE A 952 -18.71 11.73 -37.75
C ILE A 952 -18.84 10.76 -36.58
N GLU A 953 -19.89 9.93 -36.53
CA GLU A 953 -20.05 8.90 -35.50
C GLU A 953 -18.96 7.81 -35.60
N ALA A 954 -18.64 7.34 -36.81
CA ALA A 954 -17.60 6.33 -37.01
C ALA A 954 -16.16 6.81 -36.73
N ALA A 955 -15.93 8.12 -36.66
CA ALA A 955 -14.65 8.73 -36.27
C ALA A 955 -14.60 9.14 -34.78
N GLU A 956 -15.68 8.91 -34.03
CA GLU A 956 -15.87 9.25 -32.62
C GLU A 956 -15.21 10.59 -32.23
N GLU A 957 -14.19 10.58 -31.37
CA GLU A 957 -13.53 11.79 -30.85
C GLU A 957 -13.01 12.72 -31.96
N GLU A 958 -12.41 12.19 -33.04
CA GLU A 958 -11.91 13.03 -34.14
C GLU A 958 -13.06 13.67 -34.94
N GLY A 959 -14.16 12.94 -35.13
CA GLY A 959 -15.38 13.47 -35.73
C GLY A 959 -16.02 14.56 -34.88
N PHE A 960 -16.13 14.35 -33.57
CA PHE A 960 -16.74 15.31 -32.64
C PHE A 960 -15.92 16.61 -32.58
N TRP A 961 -14.59 16.52 -32.48
CA TRP A 961 -13.71 17.70 -32.49
C TRP A 961 -13.71 18.43 -33.85
N LEU A 962 -13.88 17.73 -34.97
CA LEU A 962 -14.08 18.37 -36.28
C LEU A 962 -15.38 19.20 -36.32
N VAL A 963 -16.49 18.64 -35.81
CA VAL A 963 -17.77 19.39 -35.69
C VAL A 963 -17.64 20.57 -34.75
N ASN A 964 -16.87 20.45 -33.66
CA ASN A 964 -16.56 21.58 -32.77
C ASN A 964 -15.82 22.70 -33.52
N SER A 965 -14.78 22.39 -34.28
CA SER A 965 -14.06 23.38 -35.08
C SER A 965 -14.93 24.03 -36.16
N TYR A 966 -15.89 23.29 -36.74
CA TYR A 966 -16.88 23.83 -37.67
C TYR A 966 -17.88 24.75 -36.97
N SER A 967 -18.36 24.37 -35.78
CA SER A 967 -19.19 25.21 -34.91
C SER A 967 -18.51 26.52 -34.56
N ASN A 968 -17.24 26.49 -34.13
CA ASN A 968 -16.49 27.70 -33.79
C ASN A 968 -16.33 28.62 -35.00
N ALA A 969 -16.03 28.09 -36.19
CA ALA A 969 -15.97 28.88 -37.42
C ALA A 969 -17.30 29.60 -37.71
N LEU A 970 -18.45 28.95 -37.52
CA LEU A 970 -19.77 29.55 -37.64
C LEU A 970 -20.05 30.60 -36.55
N MET A 971 -19.68 30.32 -35.29
CA MET A 971 -19.80 31.25 -34.16
C MET A 971 -19.05 32.55 -34.43
N HIS A 972 -17.82 32.49 -34.93
CA HIS A 972 -17.01 33.67 -35.28
C HIS A 972 -17.51 34.39 -36.56
N MET A 973 -18.38 33.77 -37.35
CA MET A 973 -19.14 34.47 -38.42
C MET A 973 -20.46 35.09 -37.90
N GLY A 974 -20.76 34.99 -36.59
CA GLY A 974 -22.04 35.42 -36.00
C GLY A 974 -23.22 34.50 -36.30
N LYS A 975 -22.97 33.31 -36.90
CA LYS A 975 -23.99 32.33 -37.30
C LYS A 975 -24.36 31.42 -36.12
N PHE A 976 -24.79 32.02 -35.01
CA PHE A 976 -24.98 31.31 -33.73
C PHE A 976 -25.97 30.14 -33.82
N ASP A 977 -27.07 30.26 -34.57
CA ASP A 977 -28.02 29.16 -34.75
C ASP A 977 -27.45 27.99 -35.57
N GLU A 978 -26.66 28.27 -36.61
CA GLU A 978 -25.95 27.22 -37.38
C GLU A 978 -24.89 26.53 -36.50
N SER A 979 -24.23 27.29 -35.61
CA SER A 979 -23.24 26.80 -34.64
C SER A 979 -23.87 25.89 -33.58
N VAL A 980 -24.93 26.34 -32.90
CA VAL A 980 -25.65 25.51 -31.90
C VAL A 980 -26.20 24.25 -32.57
N ALA A 981 -26.82 24.36 -33.75
CA ALA A 981 -27.37 23.23 -34.49
C ALA A 981 -26.29 22.25 -35.02
N ALA A 982 -25.02 22.65 -35.13
CA ALA A 982 -23.92 21.75 -35.44
C ALA A 982 -23.59 20.86 -34.22
N LEU A 983 -23.48 21.46 -33.03
CA LEU A 983 -23.21 20.72 -31.79
C LEU A 983 -24.39 19.83 -31.37
N ASP A 984 -25.63 20.30 -31.51
CA ASP A 984 -26.84 19.53 -31.18
C ASP A 984 -26.92 18.18 -31.92
N LYS A 985 -26.52 18.14 -33.21
CA LYS A 985 -26.48 16.90 -34.01
C LYS A 985 -25.55 15.84 -33.45
N VAL A 986 -24.42 16.25 -32.88
CA VAL A 986 -23.42 15.37 -32.28
C VAL A 986 -23.84 14.97 -30.86
N LEU A 987 -24.39 15.91 -30.08
CA LEU A 987 -24.91 15.63 -28.74
C LEU A 987 -26.11 14.68 -28.74
N ALA A 988 -26.90 14.66 -29.82
CA ALA A 988 -27.99 13.70 -30.03
C ALA A 988 -27.55 12.23 -30.08
N LEU A 989 -26.26 11.94 -30.25
CA LEU A 989 -25.70 10.58 -30.15
C LEU A 989 -25.67 10.03 -28.70
N GLY A 990 -25.81 10.92 -27.71
CA GLY A 990 -25.95 10.60 -26.28
C GLY A 990 -24.62 10.54 -25.52
N VAL A 991 -24.48 11.40 -24.51
CA VAL A 991 -23.29 11.46 -23.63
C VAL A 991 -23.10 10.17 -22.82
N ASP A 992 -24.18 9.44 -22.52
CA ASP A 992 -24.13 8.10 -21.92
C ASP A 992 -23.46 7.05 -22.81
N ARG A 993 -23.60 7.19 -24.13
CA ARG A 993 -23.01 6.28 -25.14
C ARG A 993 -21.59 6.69 -25.50
N TYR A 994 -21.33 8.00 -25.59
CA TYR A 994 -20.03 8.57 -25.95
C TYR A 994 -19.59 9.61 -24.91
N PRO A 995 -18.85 9.22 -23.85
CA PRO A 995 -18.43 10.14 -22.78
C PRO A 995 -17.55 11.31 -23.23
N SER A 996 -16.87 11.21 -24.38
CA SER A 996 -16.12 12.32 -25.01
C SER A 996 -17.02 13.52 -25.38
N LEU A 997 -18.33 13.31 -25.50
CA LEU A 997 -19.31 14.37 -25.76
C LEU A 997 -19.52 15.35 -24.61
N VAL A 998 -19.03 15.05 -23.38
CA VAL A 998 -19.04 16.03 -22.27
C VAL A 998 -18.36 17.34 -22.69
N SER A 999 -17.23 17.27 -23.40
CA SER A 999 -16.53 18.45 -23.91
C SER A 999 -17.38 19.23 -24.91
N MET A 1000 -18.09 18.54 -25.82
CA MET A 1000 -18.97 19.17 -26.80
C MET A 1000 -20.15 19.89 -26.12
N ALA A 1001 -20.66 19.33 -25.03
CA ALA A 1001 -21.75 19.93 -24.26
C ALA A 1001 -21.29 21.18 -23.48
N ILE A 1002 -20.07 21.17 -22.93
CA ILE A 1002 -19.47 22.35 -22.29
C ILE A 1002 -19.21 23.45 -23.32
N ASN A 1003 -18.62 23.11 -24.47
CA ASN A 1003 -18.35 24.08 -25.54
C ASN A 1003 -19.65 24.68 -26.11
N ARG A 1004 -20.76 23.95 -26.10
CA ARG A 1004 -22.07 24.50 -26.44
C ARG A 1004 -22.55 25.60 -25.50
N LEU A 1005 -22.16 25.57 -24.21
CA LEU A 1005 -22.45 26.67 -23.27
C LEU A 1005 -21.73 27.97 -23.67
N GLU A 1006 -20.54 27.87 -24.28
CA GLU A 1006 -19.80 29.01 -24.85
C GLU A 1006 -20.57 29.64 -26.02
N VAL A 1007 -21.05 28.81 -26.96
CA VAL A 1007 -21.88 29.28 -28.09
C VAL A 1007 -23.17 29.95 -27.61
N LEU A 1008 -23.83 29.37 -26.61
CA LEU A 1008 -25.02 29.97 -25.99
C LEU A 1008 -24.70 31.30 -25.29
N TYR A 1009 -23.52 31.47 -24.72
CA TYR A 1009 -23.10 32.72 -24.07
C TYR A 1009 -22.91 33.85 -25.07
N ASP A 1010 -22.28 33.58 -26.22
CA ASP A 1010 -22.17 34.56 -27.31
C ASP A 1010 -23.50 34.85 -28.00
N ALA A 1011 -24.39 33.86 -28.09
CA ALA A 1011 -25.77 34.03 -28.55
C ALA A 1011 -26.67 34.80 -27.56
N GLU A 1012 -26.13 35.23 -26.41
CA GLU A 1012 -26.82 35.84 -25.26
C GLU A 1012 -28.03 35.01 -24.73
N ARG A 1013 -27.98 33.67 -24.89
CA ARG A 1013 -29.04 32.70 -24.49
C ARG A 1013 -28.90 32.26 -23.03
N PHE A 1014 -28.81 33.22 -22.11
CA PHE A 1014 -28.39 32.98 -20.72
C PHE A 1014 -29.24 31.97 -19.95
N GLN A 1015 -30.55 31.89 -20.18
CA GLN A 1015 -31.40 30.90 -19.49
C GLN A 1015 -31.06 29.46 -19.90
N ALA A 1016 -30.81 29.21 -21.19
CA ALA A 1016 -30.42 27.88 -21.68
C ALA A 1016 -29.11 27.41 -21.06
N ILE A 1017 -28.15 28.31 -20.80
CA ILE A 1017 -26.89 27.98 -20.11
C ILE A 1017 -27.14 27.46 -18.69
N LEU A 1018 -28.11 28.05 -17.99
CA LEU A 1018 -28.48 27.63 -16.64
C LEU A 1018 -29.19 26.26 -16.65
N ASP A 1019 -30.11 26.07 -17.59
CA ASP A 1019 -30.90 24.84 -17.72
C ASP A 1019 -30.04 23.66 -18.20
N ASP A 1020 -29.27 23.84 -19.27
CA ASP A 1020 -28.36 22.83 -19.84
C ASP A 1020 -27.20 22.52 -18.88
N GLY A 1021 -26.64 23.53 -18.23
CA GLY A 1021 -25.58 23.34 -17.23
C GLY A 1021 -26.06 22.52 -16.03
N ALA A 1022 -27.25 22.81 -15.50
CA ALA A 1022 -27.86 22.03 -14.42
C ALA A 1022 -28.24 20.61 -14.86
N ALA A 1023 -28.67 20.44 -16.12
CA ALA A 1023 -28.93 19.12 -16.70
C ALA A 1023 -27.65 18.27 -16.81
N LEU A 1024 -26.53 18.86 -17.24
CA LEU A 1024 -25.22 18.19 -17.28
C LEU A 1024 -24.74 17.78 -15.89
N GLU A 1025 -24.78 18.69 -14.90
CA GLU A 1025 -24.39 18.37 -13.53
C GLU A 1025 -25.25 17.26 -12.90
N LYS A 1026 -26.55 17.22 -13.20
CA LYS A 1026 -27.48 16.21 -12.68
C LYS A 1026 -27.41 14.86 -13.41
N GLY A 1027 -27.28 14.87 -14.74
CA GLY A 1027 -27.37 13.68 -15.58
C GLY A 1027 -26.03 13.01 -15.90
N SER A 1028 -24.92 13.74 -15.80
CA SER A 1028 -23.57 13.22 -16.06
C SER A 1028 -22.56 13.63 -14.98
N GLY A 1029 -23.05 13.93 -13.76
CA GLY A 1029 -22.27 14.45 -12.65
C GLY A 1029 -20.96 13.71 -12.37
N ASP A 1030 -20.98 12.37 -12.36
CA ASP A 1030 -19.81 11.53 -12.08
C ASP A 1030 -18.81 11.43 -13.25
N ARG A 1031 -19.23 11.80 -14.47
CA ARG A 1031 -18.40 11.77 -15.69
C ARG A 1031 -17.73 13.12 -15.99
N ILE A 1032 -18.17 14.20 -15.35
CA ILE A 1032 -17.61 15.55 -15.53
C ILE A 1032 -16.37 15.70 -14.65
N SER A 1033 -15.20 15.87 -15.28
CA SER A 1033 -13.96 16.19 -14.56
C SER A 1033 -14.08 17.53 -13.83
N ASP A 1034 -13.38 17.71 -12.70
CA ASP A 1034 -13.43 18.98 -11.96
C ASP A 1034 -12.94 20.18 -12.80
N PHE A 1035 -12.05 19.96 -13.78
CA PHE A 1035 -11.64 20.99 -14.74
C PHE A 1035 -12.80 21.43 -15.65
N GLY A 1036 -13.60 20.48 -16.15
CA GLY A 1036 -14.81 20.76 -16.94
C GLY A 1036 -15.94 21.35 -16.10
N ARG A 1037 -16.09 20.90 -14.86
CA ARG A 1037 -17.07 21.42 -13.90
C ARG A 1037 -16.85 22.91 -13.61
N MET A 1038 -15.60 23.33 -13.46
CA MET A 1038 -15.23 24.74 -13.33
C MET A 1038 -15.66 25.58 -14.54
N TRP A 1039 -15.59 25.06 -15.78
CA TRP A 1039 -16.11 25.76 -16.97
C TRP A 1039 -17.64 25.87 -16.94
N ILE A 1040 -18.37 24.81 -16.59
CA ILE A 1040 -19.84 24.86 -16.43
C ILE A 1040 -20.22 25.95 -15.41
N TRP A 1041 -19.56 25.96 -14.24
CA TRP A 1041 -19.75 26.98 -13.21
C TRP A 1041 -19.41 28.40 -13.70
N ALA A 1042 -18.35 28.58 -14.48
CA ALA A 1042 -18.02 29.88 -15.08
C ALA A 1042 -19.12 30.38 -16.02
N TYR A 1043 -19.61 29.54 -16.95
CA TYR A 1043 -20.70 29.90 -17.86
C TYR A 1043 -22.01 30.17 -17.10
N GLN A 1044 -22.35 29.38 -16.09
CA GLN A 1044 -23.49 29.63 -15.21
C GLN A 1044 -23.35 30.97 -14.46
N ALA A 1045 -22.19 31.26 -13.87
CA ALA A 1045 -21.96 32.53 -13.15
C ALA A 1045 -22.06 33.73 -14.10
N CYS A 1046 -21.43 33.66 -15.28
CA CYS A 1046 -21.56 34.67 -16.34
C CYS A 1046 -23.01 34.87 -16.81
N ALA A 1047 -23.79 33.78 -16.91
CA ALA A 1047 -25.22 33.85 -17.24
C ALA A 1047 -26.04 34.51 -16.11
N ARG A 1048 -25.77 34.17 -14.83
CA ARG A 1048 -26.40 34.84 -13.67
C ARG A 1048 -26.11 36.34 -13.66
N TYR A 1049 -24.87 36.76 -13.89
CA TYR A 1049 -24.53 38.19 -13.97
C TYR A 1049 -25.15 38.88 -15.18
N ALA A 1050 -25.25 38.21 -16.33
CA ALA A 1050 -25.96 38.74 -17.50
C ALA A 1050 -27.47 38.95 -17.25
N LEU A 1051 -28.06 38.15 -16.35
CA LEU A 1051 -29.45 38.23 -15.89
C LEU A 1051 -29.64 39.09 -14.60
N ASN A 1052 -28.60 39.81 -14.15
CA ASN A 1052 -28.54 40.60 -12.91
C ASN A 1052 -28.72 39.80 -11.59
N GLN A 1053 -28.62 38.48 -11.63
CA GLN A 1053 -28.73 37.54 -10.49
C GLN A 1053 -27.41 37.45 -9.72
N THR A 1054 -27.02 38.57 -9.12
CA THR A 1054 -25.66 38.80 -8.58
C THR A 1054 -25.36 38.01 -7.31
N ALA A 1055 -26.38 37.61 -6.54
CA ALA A 1055 -26.18 36.77 -5.35
C ALA A 1055 -25.90 35.32 -5.75
N GLU A 1056 -26.68 34.83 -6.71
CA GLU A 1056 -26.60 33.48 -7.26
C GLU A 1056 -25.31 33.27 -8.05
N GLY A 1057 -24.84 34.29 -8.79
CA GLY A 1057 -23.52 34.29 -9.41
C GLY A 1057 -22.38 34.18 -8.40
N ARG A 1058 -22.44 34.93 -7.29
CA ARG A 1058 -21.39 34.87 -6.25
C ARG A 1058 -21.39 33.55 -5.48
N ALA A 1059 -22.56 32.96 -5.22
CA ALA A 1059 -22.68 31.62 -4.67
C ALA A 1059 -22.14 30.50 -5.61
N ILE A 1060 -21.82 30.81 -6.87
CA ILE A 1060 -21.09 29.95 -7.79
C ILE A 1060 -19.58 30.28 -7.76
N GLU A 1061 -19.19 31.56 -7.78
CA GLU A 1061 -17.79 31.97 -7.56
C GLU A 1061 -17.19 31.42 -6.26
N GLU A 1062 -17.96 31.38 -5.17
CA GLU A 1062 -17.51 30.83 -3.88
C GLU A 1062 -17.19 29.32 -3.97
N LYS A 1063 -17.96 28.56 -4.74
CA LYS A 1063 -17.69 27.13 -5.04
C LYS A 1063 -16.46 26.97 -5.93
N MET A 1064 -16.31 27.86 -6.92
CA MET A 1064 -15.15 27.88 -7.81
C MET A 1064 -13.86 28.27 -7.07
N ALA A 1065 -13.92 29.20 -6.12
CA ALA A 1065 -12.78 29.64 -5.33
C ALA A 1065 -12.14 28.50 -4.54
N ALA A 1066 -12.97 27.62 -3.95
CA ALA A 1066 -12.53 26.42 -3.25
C ALA A 1066 -11.84 25.36 -4.16
N LYS A 1067 -11.99 25.48 -5.49
CA LYS A 1067 -11.29 24.66 -6.50
C LYS A 1067 -10.48 25.52 -7.49
N SER A 1068 -10.08 26.72 -7.11
CA SER A 1068 -9.51 27.71 -8.04
C SER A 1068 -8.22 27.23 -8.72
N SER A 1069 -7.38 26.47 -8.00
CA SER A 1069 -6.17 25.82 -8.53
C SER A 1069 -6.44 24.79 -9.62
N THR A 1070 -7.65 24.21 -9.70
CA THR A 1070 -8.00 23.21 -10.72
C THR A 1070 -8.20 23.82 -12.10
N ASN A 1071 -8.77 25.03 -12.18
CA ASN A 1071 -8.99 25.72 -13.45
C ASN A 1071 -9.06 27.25 -13.22
N GLN A 1072 -7.89 27.88 -13.23
CA GLN A 1072 -7.76 29.31 -13.03
C GLN A 1072 -8.30 30.14 -14.23
N HIS A 1073 -8.44 29.55 -15.42
CA HIS A 1073 -9.01 30.23 -16.59
C HIS A 1073 -10.51 30.45 -16.44
N ALA A 1074 -11.25 29.41 -16.05
CA ALA A 1074 -12.67 29.48 -15.74
C ALA A 1074 -12.96 30.48 -14.60
N MET A 1075 -12.15 30.50 -13.54
CA MET A 1075 -12.27 31.47 -12.45
C MET A 1075 -12.01 32.92 -12.92
N ALA A 1076 -11.02 33.14 -13.79
CA ALA A 1076 -10.74 34.46 -14.36
C ALA A 1076 -11.91 34.96 -15.23
N MET A 1077 -12.55 34.06 -16.00
CA MET A 1077 -13.75 34.38 -16.76
C MET A 1077 -14.91 34.81 -15.85
N ALA A 1078 -15.19 34.09 -14.76
CA ALA A 1078 -16.25 34.45 -13.82
C ALA A 1078 -16.04 35.84 -13.19
N LEU A 1079 -14.82 36.13 -12.71
CA LEU A 1079 -14.43 37.44 -12.18
C LEU A 1079 -14.57 38.56 -13.23
N ALA A 1080 -14.16 38.30 -14.48
CA ALA A 1080 -14.28 39.26 -15.57
C ALA A 1080 -15.74 39.50 -16.01
N CYS A 1081 -16.61 38.49 -15.91
CA CYS A 1081 -18.06 38.62 -16.10
C CYS A 1081 -18.74 39.43 -15.00
N ARG A 1082 -18.30 39.32 -13.74
CA ARG A 1082 -18.75 40.18 -12.63
C ARG A 1082 -18.22 41.61 -12.73
N GLY A 1083 -17.09 41.82 -13.40
CA GLY A 1083 -16.42 43.12 -13.52
C GLY A 1083 -15.42 43.41 -12.39
N ASP A 1084 -14.93 42.39 -11.69
CA ASP A 1084 -14.02 42.56 -10.54
C ASP A 1084 -12.56 42.73 -10.98
N GLU A 1085 -12.20 43.96 -11.36
CA GLU A 1085 -10.85 44.32 -11.80
C GLU A 1085 -9.77 44.12 -10.73
N ALA A 1086 -10.15 44.20 -9.44
CA ALA A 1086 -9.20 44.06 -8.33
C ALA A 1086 -8.81 42.59 -8.14
N ALA A 1087 -9.80 41.71 -7.97
CA ALA A 1087 -9.60 40.28 -7.80
C ALA A 1087 -9.02 39.62 -9.06
N LEU A 1088 -9.48 40.04 -10.25
CA LEU A 1088 -8.91 39.57 -11.52
C LEU A 1088 -7.43 39.95 -11.64
N ALA A 1089 -7.03 41.15 -11.20
CA ALA A 1089 -5.63 41.56 -11.19
C ALA A 1089 -4.77 40.82 -10.15
N ASP A 1090 -5.33 40.41 -9.00
CA ASP A 1090 -4.62 39.53 -8.06
C ASP A 1090 -4.44 38.12 -8.64
N GLN A 1091 -5.45 37.60 -9.32
CA GLN A 1091 -5.38 36.29 -9.97
C GLN A 1091 -4.39 36.27 -11.14
N ILE A 1092 -4.37 37.31 -11.98
CA ILE A 1092 -3.36 37.49 -13.04
C ILE A 1092 -1.95 37.58 -12.43
N LEU A 1093 -1.78 38.29 -11.31
CA LEU A 1093 -0.49 38.37 -10.63
C LEU A 1093 -0.02 36.99 -10.14
N ALA A 1094 -0.88 36.24 -9.45
CA ALA A 1094 -0.55 34.88 -8.99
C ALA A 1094 -0.16 33.95 -10.15
N ARG A 1095 -0.90 34.00 -11.25
CA ARG A 1095 -0.64 33.26 -12.50
C ARG A 1095 0.67 33.62 -13.21
N LEU A 1096 1.15 34.86 -13.06
CA LEU A 1096 2.43 35.29 -13.64
C LEU A 1096 3.63 34.76 -12.84
N GLU A 1097 3.49 34.62 -11.52
CA GLU A 1097 4.57 34.06 -10.68
C GLU A 1097 4.72 32.55 -10.90
N ASP A 1098 3.62 31.81 -11.09
CA ASP A 1098 3.61 30.36 -11.36
C ASP A 1098 4.28 30.01 -12.71
N GLU A 1099 5.35 29.20 -12.68
CA GLU A 1099 6.07 28.70 -13.86
C GLU A 1099 5.16 27.99 -14.87
N ASP A 1100 4.23 27.14 -14.40
CA ASP A 1100 3.37 26.30 -15.25
C ASP A 1100 2.21 27.09 -15.87
N GLN A 1101 1.92 28.30 -15.38
CA GLN A 1101 0.87 29.20 -15.90
C GLN A 1101 1.43 30.46 -16.59
N ARG A 1102 2.75 30.70 -16.55
CA ARG A 1102 3.34 31.98 -16.98
C ARG A 1102 3.16 32.26 -18.46
N ASP A 1103 3.40 31.29 -19.34
CA ASP A 1103 3.32 31.47 -20.80
C ASP A 1103 1.89 31.88 -21.22
N SER A 1104 0.87 31.07 -20.91
CA SER A 1104 -0.54 31.38 -21.24
C SER A 1104 -1.09 32.63 -20.56
N THR A 1105 -0.45 33.10 -19.48
CA THR A 1105 -0.82 34.37 -18.81
C THR A 1105 -0.12 35.57 -19.45
N LEU A 1106 1.08 35.41 -19.99
CA LEU A 1106 1.75 36.44 -20.80
C LEU A 1106 1.14 36.56 -22.20
N ASP A 1107 0.49 35.53 -22.72
CA ASP A 1107 -0.31 35.60 -23.94
C ASP A 1107 -1.49 36.60 -23.84
N LEU A 1108 -1.94 36.94 -22.62
CA LEU A 1108 -2.90 38.04 -22.40
C LEU A 1108 -2.35 39.42 -22.84
N LEU A 1109 -1.03 39.56 -23.01
CA LEU A 1109 -0.34 40.77 -23.49
C LEU A 1109 -0.26 40.85 -25.02
N LEU A 1110 -0.77 39.86 -25.75
CA LEU A 1110 -0.74 39.83 -27.21
C LEU A 1110 -1.67 40.89 -27.82
N VAL A 1111 -1.09 41.73 -28.66
CA VAL A 1111 -1.79 42.78 -29.40
C VAL A 1111 -2.16 42.24 -30.78
N PHE A 1112 -3.24 41.47 -30.81
CA PHE A 1112 -3.86 40.93 -32.01
C PHE A 1112 -4.21 42.03 -33.02
N LYS A 1113 -3.96 41.78 -34.31
CA LYS A 1113 -4.30 42.67 -35.45
C LYS A 1113 -5.33 42.06 -36.39
N GLY A 1114 -5.63 40.76 -36.25
CA GLY A 1114 -6.69 40.09 -36.98
C GLY A 1114 -8.07 40.69 -36.69
N LYS A 1115 -9.01 40.50 -37.62
CA LYS A 1115 -10.39 40.95 -37.44
C LYS A 1115 -11.17 39.94 -36.60
N ASP A 1116 -11.12 40.08 -35.29
CA ASP A 1116 -11.97 39.30 -34.37
C ASP A 1116 -13.43 39.82 -34.40
N MET A 1117 -14.37 38.96 -34.79
CA MET A 1117 -15.81 39.20 -34.64
C MET A 1117 -16.27 38.73 -33.25
N LEU A 1118 -16.15 39.60 -32.25
CA LEU A 1118 -16.49 39.31 -30.86
C LEU A 1118 -17.90 39.75 -30.48
N SER A 1119 -18.62 38.92 -29.72
CA SER A 1119 -19.90 39.30 -29.12
C SER A 1119 -19.77 40.53 -28.19
N PRO A 1120 -20.84 41.32 -27.99
CA PRO A 1120 -20.82 42.42 -27.03
C PRO A 1120 -20.45 41.98 -25.60
N ARG A 1121 -20.72 40.72 -25.24
CA ARG A 1121 -20.30 40.11 -23.96
C ARG A 1121 -18.80 39.84 -23.92
N ARG A 1122 -18.19 39.19 -24.92
CA ARG A 1122 -16.71 39.00 -25.00
C ARG A 1122 -15.99 40.34 -25.01
N GLN A 1123 -16.50 41.35 -25.72
CA GLN A 1123 -15.92 42.70 -25.72
C GLN A 1123 -15.87 43.31 -24.30
N ARG A 1124 -16.94 43.20 -23.52
CA ARG A 1124 -16.98 43.67 -22.12
C ARG A 1124 -16.01 42.90 -21.21
N ILE A 1125 -15.92 41.57 -21.35
CA ILE A 1125 -14.94 40.73 -20.64
C ILE A 1125 -13.50 41.19 -20.94
N LEU A 1126 -13.13 41.31 -22.22
CA LEU A 1126 -11.78 41.72 -22.61
C LEU A 1126 -11.45 43.16 -22.17
N GLN A 1127 -12.42 44.06 -22.10
CA GLN A 1127 -12.22 45.39 -21.51
C GLN A 1127 -11.90 45.31 -20.02
N THR A 1128 -12.58 44.44 -19.25
CA THR A 1128 -12.27 44.22 -17.82
C THR A 1128 -10.90 43.58 -17.63
N VAL A 1129 -10.54 42.56 -18.43
CA VAL A 1129 -9.18 41.98 -18.45
C VAL A 1129 -8.14 43.04 -18.79
N ALA A 1130 -8.39 43.88 -19.79
CA ALA A 1130 -7.47 44.97 -20.16
C ALA A 1130 -7.26 45.98 -19.02
N ARG A 1131 -8.32 46.37 -18.28
CA ARG A 1131 -8.17 47.26 -17.12
C ARG A 1131 -7.42 46.58 -15.96
N ALA A 1132 -7.69 45.31 -15.68
CA ALA A 1132 -6.93 44.52 -14.70
C ALA A 1132 -5.43 44.42 -15.05
N LEU A 1133 -5.11 44.20 -16.34
CA LEU A 1133 -3.72 44.20 -16.85
C LEU A 1133 -3.02 45.55 -16.68
N GLN A 1134 -3.74 46.68 -16.73
CA GLN A 1134 -3.18 48.03 -16.52
C GLN A 1134 -2.99 48.40 -15.04
N THR A 1135 -3.39 47.54 -14.08
CA THR A 1135 -3.15 47.83 -12.67
C THR A 1135 -1.64 47.87 -12.35
N PRO A 1136 -1.17 48.75 -11.43
CA PRO A 1136 0.27 48.90 -11.15
C PRO A 1136 0.97 47.60 -10.72
N LYS A 1137 0.26 46.73 -9.97
CA LYS A 1137 0.79 45.43 -9.52
C LYS A 1137 1.06 44.48 -10.69
N VAL A 1138 0.16 44.39 -11.67
CA VAL A 1138 0.33 43.56 -12.86
C VAL A 1138 1.36 44.17 -13.81
N GLN A 1139 1.34 45.49 -14.04
CA GLN A 1139 2.36 46.16 -14.87
C GLN A 1139 3.79 45.99 -14.34
N ALA A 1140 3.98 45.98 -13.01
CA ALA A 1140 5.27 45.69 -12.40
C ALA A 1140 5.73 44.24 -12.65
N ALA A 1141 4.84 43.26 -12.48
CA ALA A 1141 5.13 41.85 -12.75
C ALA A 1141 5.42 41.60 -14.24
N VAL A 1142 4.63 42.18 -15.15
CA VAL A 1142 4.85 42.14 -16.60
C VAL A 1142 6.23 42.69 -16.96
N LYS A 1143 6.62 43.87 -16.45
CA LYS A 1143 7.95 44.47 -16.70
C LYS A 1143 9.12 43.61 -16.17
N ARG A 1144 8.88 42.76 -15.17
CA ARG A 1144 9.86 41.77 -14.69
C ARG A 1144 9.90 40.54 -15.59
N LEU A 1145 8.75 39.98 -15.96
CA LEU A 1145 8.60 38.62 -16.51
C LEU A 1145 8.39 38.52 -18.03
N GLY A 1146 8.07 39.61 -18.73
CA GLY A 1146 7.78 39.56 -20.17
C GLY A 1146 7.66 40.92 -20.86
N ARG A 1147 7.02 40.93 -22.03
CA ARG A 1147 6.71 42.13 -22.83
C ARG A 1147 5.45 41.90 -23.70
N PRO A 1148 4.68 42.95 -24.04
CA PRO A 1148 3.63 42.85 -25.05
C PRO A 1148 4.23 42.62 -26.45
N VAL A 1149 3.51 41.88 -27.29
CA VAL A 1149 3.94 41.49 -28.64
C VAL A 1149 2.79 41.72 -29.63
N ASN A 1150 3.09 42.24 -30.82
CA ASN A 1150 2.09 42.35 -31.90
C ASN A 1150 1.95 40.99 -32.59
N TYR A 1151 0.71 40.51 -32.74
CA TYR A 1151 0.40 39.27 -33.46
C TYR A 1151 -0.57 39.59 -34.60
N ALA A 1152 -0.23 39.21 -35.82
CA ALA A 1152 -1.01 39.54 -37.01
C ALA A 1152 -2.33 38.74 -37.09
N GLY A 1153 -2.38 37.59 -36.43
CA GLY A 1153 -3.55 36.71 -36.38
C GLY A 1153 -4.68 37.21 -35.47
N THR A 1154 -5.72 36.39 -35.40
CA THR A 1154 -6.93 36.54 -34.58
C THR A 1154 -6.73 35.99 -33.17
N ARG A 1155 -7.51 36.49 -32.20
CA ARG A 1155 -7.55 35.92 -30.84
C ARG A 1155 -8.18 34.54 -30.85
N GLN A 1156 -9.19 34.33 -31.69
CA GLN A 1156 -9.94 33.06 -31.74
C GLN A 1156 -9.22 31.94 -32.52
N GLY A 1157 -8.06 32.24 -33.13
CA GLY A 1157 -7.10 31.24 -33.60
C GLY A 1157 -5.85 31.14 -32.74
N TRP A 1158 -5.88 31.67 -31.49
CA TRP A 1158 -4.86 31.41 -30.50
C TRP A 1158 -5.16 30.09 -29.75
N PRO A 1159 -4.17 29.28 -29.36
CA PRO A 1159 -4.44 27.94 -28.79
C PRO A 1159 -5.18 27.91 -27.44
N ASP A 1160 -5.05 28.95 -26.59
CA ASP A 1160 -5.40 28.89 -25.16
C ASP A 1160 -6.02 30.19 -24.57
N THR A 1161 -6.83 30.98 -25.33
CA THR A 1161 -7.45 32.24 -24.82
C THR A 1161 -8.90 32.53 -25.21
#